data_AF-A0A2E4DWL8-F1
#
_entry.id   AF-A0A2E4DWL8-F1
#
_cell.length_a   1.000
_cell.length_b   1.000
_cell.length_c   1.000
_cell.angle_alpha   90.00
_cell.angle_beta   90.00
_cell.angle_gamma   90.00
#
_symmetry.space_group_name_H-M   'P 1'
#
loop_
_entity.id
_entity.type
_entity.pdbx_description
1 polymer ?
#
loop_
_entity_poly.entity_id
_entity_poly.type
_entity_poly.pdbx_seq_one_letter_code
_entity_poly.pdbx_strand_id
1 'polypeptide(L)'
;MIVGLKRLYEMSRLSICVCGIFVFMVLGFSFAAIRFEYRPDEYALGLWHFSERYDNAVEDEAENKIQTVIESEIEWEKDGWNKKVRGNSLVLEGKTVLALPTKEKADNKFLTSEKAIMVKAWGNFTELTGWNLIGTYRAGTVETIFAWTLAPVIMSCCVVVVLGADRELPLKKGKLWSPGLKWKLKNSLSSGNPFDLAATVTFRHESGMETRETEMFYDSDDIWEFRFLGTRTGRWTFYTASKDPDLNGWYGAVEIKANNDLNAKGLVTHHRAKWMRSATGEVFVPQFVMAGTPGEYVNNPALIDAHIETFIKKHGFTGLHIPVFCRWFDIDHERTIGIKADDPNPDWRTFDVLETIILKTYAAGGTVHLWMWGDSSRDQNPKERWGLNGRTDRRLQRYIAARLGPIPGWTLGYGYDLWEWVDAKELAAWYFYMHEHLGWKHMLSGRVHQHGTPLDQYYEEMDYSGYESHRPDYETYVATIEHLPEKPSFQEDRFRIRRFQQYHEKDYNLEMTRRGLWYSAMVGGVANIWGNLIDPKTGGGQSGGMSFPYPKPEWIRTHADFFRNRFQRHMTRANELTDGYCLKTMNNWHHVFYKEDAFSIRLDLSEILSAQPAVAIDCKKAYEEIELGTLNPENQVINLPRISDWAIAVGTFENVRVKYER
;
A
#
# COMPACT_ATOMS: atom_id res chain seq x y z
N MET A 1 30.51 40.11 48.64
CA MET A 1 29.04 40.24 48.73
C MET A 1 28.50 41.59 48.21
N ILE A 2 29.22 42.71 48.38
CA ILE A 2 28.77 44.05 47.92
C ILE A 2 28.94 44.30 46.39
N VAL A 3 29.84 43.56 45.72
CA VAL A 3 30.02 43.67 44.25
C VAL A 3 28.91 42.98 43.45
N GLY A 4 28.21 42.00 44.05
CA GLY A 4 27.11 41.26 43.41
C GLY A 4 25.78 42.04 43.37
N LEU A 5 25.48 42.84 44.40
CA LEU A 5 24.25 43.63 44.45
C LEU A 5 24.26 44.81 43.47
N LYS A 6 25.45 45.38 43.19
CA LYS A 6 25.56 46.53 42.27
C LYS A 6 25.28 46.14 40.82
N ARG A 7 25.62 44.90 40.42
CA ARG A 7 25.32 44.36 39.08
C ARG A 7 23.85 44.00 38.89
N LEU A 8 23.16 43.52 39.93
CA LEU A 8 21.72 43.24 39.88
C LEU A 8 20.88 44.52 39.77
N TYR A 9 21.33 45.62 40.40
CA TYR A 9 20.59 46.89 40.42
C TYR A 9 20.72 47.68 39.12
N GLU A 10 21.84 47.57 38.39
CA GLU A 10 22.00 48.20 37.08
C GLU A 10 21.30 47.44 35.95
N MET A 11 21.18 46.11 36.04
CA MET A 11 20.41 45.31 35.09
C MET A 11 18.91 45.58 35.16
N SER A 12 18.34 45.82 36.35
CA SER A 12 16.89 46.06 36.48
C SER A 12 16.46 47.41 35.87
N ARG A 13 17.33 48.43 35.93
CA ARG A 13 17.05 49.75 35.34
C ARG A 13 17.08 49.75 33.81
N LEU A 14 17.96 48.95 33.21
CA LEU A 14 18.02 48.81 31.76
C LEU A 14 16.81 48.04 31.23
N SER A 15 16.36 47.00 31.94
CA SER A 15 15.15 46.24 31.60
C SER A 15 13.86 47.07 31.72
N ILE A 16 13.76 47.94 32.72
CA ILE A 16 12.56 48.78 32.92
C ILE A 16 12.45 49.89 31.85
N CYS A 17 13.57 50.51 31.43
CA CYS A 17 13.55 51.51 30.35
C CYS A 17 13.21 50.91 28.98
N VAL A 18 13.66 49.69 28.68
CA VAL A 18 13.38 49.01 27.40
C VAL A 18 11.93 48.52 27.32
N CYS A 19 11.36 48.05 28.44
CA CYS A 19 9.93 47.70 28.50
C CYS A 19 9.00 48.92 28.36
N GLY A 20 9.38 50.09 28.89
CA GLY A 20 8.58 51.32 28.80
C GLY A 20 8.43 51.88 27.38
N ILE A 21 9.48 51.76 26.56
CA ILE A 21 9.47 52.23 25.15
C ILE A 21 8.63 51.28 24.26
N PHE A 22 8.61 49.98 24.58
CA PHE A 22 7.82 48.99 23.83
C PHE A 22 6.32 49.09 24.09
N VAL A 23 5.90 49.41 25.32
CA VAL A 23 4.47 49.60 25.66
C VAL A 23 3.87 50.81 24.96
N PHE A 24 4.67 51.87 24.74
CA PHE A 24 4.22 53.07 24.01
C PHE A 24 4.09 52.84 22.49
N MET A 25 4.87 51.94 21.89
CA MET A 25 4.74 51.59 20.47
C MET A 25 3.56 50.63 20.19
N VAL A 26 3.25 49.71 21.12
CA VAL A 26 2.16 48.74 20.95
C VAL A 26 0.77 49.40 21.08
N LEU A 27 0.64 50.44 21.91
CA LEU A 27 -0.61 51.21 22.02
C LEU A 27 -0.91 52.07 20.78
N GLY A 28 0.08 52.34 19.92
CA GLY A 28 -0.10 53.07 18.66
C GLY A 28 -0.66 52.23 17.49
N PHE A 29 -0.63 50.90 17.59
CA PHE A 29 -1.05 49.99 16.50
C PHE A 29 -2.32 49.17 16.80
N SER A 30 -2.94 49.36 17.96
CA SER A 30 -4.16 48.62 18.35
C SER A 30 -5.44 49.34 17.90
N PHE A 31 -5.57 49.59 16.60
CA PHE A 31 -6.84 49.84 15.91
C PHE A 31 -6.74 49.34 14.47
N ALA A 32 -6.71 48.02 14.29
CA ALA A 32 -7.17 47.30 13.09
C ALA A 32 -6.78 45.82 13.20
N ALA A 33 -7.75 44.93 13.44
CA ALA A 33 -7.82 43.56 12.92
C ALA A 33 -8.86 42.75 13.70
N ILE A 34 -10.12 42.86 13.30
CA ILE A 34 -11.11 41.79 13.49
C ILE A 34 -11.46 41.34 12.07
N ARG A 35 -10.67 40.43 11.51
CA ARG A 35 -10.94 39.64 10.29
C ARG A 35 -9.75 38.73 10.02
N PHE A 36 -9.95 37.41 10.05
CA PHE A 36 -9.03 36.47 9.41
C PHE A 36 -9.33 36.52 7.91
N GLU A 37 -8.55 37.33 7.20
CA GLU A 37 -8.66 37.49 5.75
C GLU A 37 -7.67 36.50 5.10
N TYR A 38 -8.17 35.54 4.33
CA TYR A 38 -7.32 34.69 3.49
C TYR A 38 -6.66 35.60 2.46
N ARG A 39 -5.34 35.71 2.49
CA ARG A 39 -4.59 36.40 1.43
C ARG A 39 -4.30 35.39 0.32
N PRO A 40 -4.88 35.55 -0.89
CA PRO A 40 -4.54 34.70 -2.02
C PRO A 40 -3.04 34.79 -2.30
N ASP A 41 -2.43 33.64 -2.62
CA ASP A 41 -1.07 33.59 -3.15
C ASP A 41 -1.08 33.75 -4.67
N GLU A 42 0.10 33.87 -5.27
CA GLU A 42 0.27 34.02 -6.73
C GLU A 42 -0.28 32.84 -7.56
N TYR A 43 -0.67 31.73 -6.92
CA TYR A 43 -1.22 30.53 -7.56
C TYR A 43 -2.74 30.40 -7.41
N ALA A 44 -3.39 31.33 -6.70
CA ALA A 44 -4.84 31.40 -6.62
C ALA A 44 -5.41 31.84 -7.98
N LEU A 45 -6.29 31.02 -8.56
CA LEU A 45 -6.97 31.37 -9.81
C LEU A 45 -8.02 32.47 -9.58
N GLY A 46 -8.72 32.40 -8.46
CA GLY A 46 -9.68 33.40 -8.00
C GLY A 46 -10.18 33.08 -6.59
N LEU A 47 -10.72 34.09 -5.94
CA LEU A 47 -11.35 34.03 -4.62
C LEU A 47 -12.74 34.66 -4.73
N TRP A 48 -13.79 33.86 -4.57
CA TRP A 48 -15.17 34.34 -4.71
C TRP A 48 -15.94 34.20 -3.40
N HIS A 49 -16.62 35.27 -3.02
CA HIS A 49 -17.48 35.34 -1.83
C HIS A 49 -18.94 35.24 -2.24
N PHE A 50 -19.65 34.25 -1.71
CA PHE A 50 -21.09 34.05 -1.96
C PHE A 50 -21.85 34.57 -0.75
N SER A 51 -22.63 35.65 -0.92
CA SER A 51 -23.50 36.17 0.13
C SER A 51 -24.97 36.15 -0.30
N GLU A 52 -25.89 36.09 0.67
CA GLU A 52 -27.35 36.13 0.44
C GLU A 52 -27.84 37.39 -0.29
N ARG A 53 -26.97 38.38 -0.54
CA ARG A 53 -27.35 39.71 -1.06
C ARG A 53 -26.93 40.01 -2.50
N TYR A 54 -26.30 39.08 -3.23
CA TYR A 54 -25.84 39.34 -4.60
C TYR A 54 -26.65 38.58 -5.65
N ASP A 55 -26.95 39.28 -6.76
CA ASP A 55 -27.45 38.71 -8.01
C ASP A 55 -26.39 37.79 -8.66
N ASN A 56 -26.74 37.05 -9.72
CA ASN A 56 -25.96 35.95 -10.34
C ASN A 56 -24.50 36.24 -10.79
N ALA A 57 -23.98 37.44 -10.57
CA ALA A 57 -22.60 37.84 -10.85
C ALA A 57 -21.75 37.86 -9.56
N VAL A 58 -20.59 37.20 -9.57
CA VAL A 58 -19.69 37.14 -8.40
C VAL A 58 -18.37 37.81 -8.72
N GLU A 59 -17.93 38.70 -7.84
CA GLU A 59 -16.66 39.41 -7.98
C GLU A 59 -15.50 38.58 -7.41
N ASP A 60 -14.41 38.48 -8.18
CA ASP A 60 -13.15 37.87 -7.75
C ASP A 60 -12.36 38.85 -6.87
N GLU A 61 -12.16 38.47 -5.61
CA GLU A 61 -11.37 39.22 -4.65
C GLU A 61 -9.86 38.95 -4.77
N ALA A 62 -9.43 38.00 -5.60
CA ALA A 62 -8.02 37.84 -5.95
C ALA A 62 -7.52 38.97 -6.88
N GLU A 63 -6.20 39.03 -7.06
CA GLU A 63 -5.55 40.03 -7.90
C GLU A 63 -5.94 39.91 -9.39
N ASN A 64 -6.44 38.74 -9.80
CA ASN A 64 -6.81 38.43 -11.18
C ASN A 64 -8.11 39.12 -11.65
N LYS A 65 -9.00 39.49 -10.72
CA LYS A 65 -10.27 40.19 -11.00
C LYS A 65 -11.11 39.53 -12.09
N ILE A 66 -11.23 38.20 -12.05
CA ILE A 66 -12.01 37.43 -13.02
C ILE A 66 -13.50 37.66 -12.78
N GLN A 67 -14.19 38.21 -13.79
CA GLN A 67 -15.65 38.27 -13.79
C GLN A 67 -16.21 36.90 -14.17
N THR A 68 -17.11 36.38 -13.32
CA THR A 68 -17.76 35.09 -13.52
C THR A 68 -19.24 35.17 -13.14
N VAL A 69 -20.04 34.27 -13.70
CA VAL A 69 -21.46 34.13 -13.40
C VAL A 69 -21.74 32.75 -12.82
N ILE A 70 -22.73 32.70 -11.93
CA ILE A 70 -23.26 31.44 -11.41
C ILE A 70 -24.28 30.93 -12.42
N GLU A 71 -24.03 29.75 -12.99
CA GLU A 71 -24.92 29.14 -13.99
C GLU A 71 -26.00 28.22 -13.38
N SER A 72 -25.81 27.80 -12.12
CA SER A 72 -26.79 26.98 -11.40
C SER A 72 -27.88 27.84 -10.75
N GLU A 73 -29.10 27.32 -10.64
CA GLU A 73 -30.10 27.90 -9.74
C GLU A 73 -29.56 27.83 -8.29
N ILE A 74 -29.67 28.95 -7.59
CA ILE A 74 -29.15 29.11 -6.23
C ILE A 74 -30.34 29.21 -5.28
N GLU A 75 -30.44 28.26 -4.35
CA GLU A 75 -31.40 28.36 -3.26
C GLU A 75 -30.67 28.35 -1.91
N TRP A 76 -31.04 29.28 -1.03
CA TRP A 76 -30.57 29.29 0.35
C TRP A 76 -31.56 28.49 1.21
N GLU A 77 -31.18 27.27 1.56
CA GLU A 77 -31.98 26.43 2.44
C GLU A 77 -31.77 26.88 3.89
N LYS A 78 -32.86 27.28 4.55
CA LYS A 78 -32.82 27.63 5.98
C LYS A 78 -32.71 26.37 6.83
N ASP A 79 -31.77 26.37 7.77
CA ASP A 79 -31.54 25.31 8.76
C ASP A 79 -31.07 23.95 8.18
N GLY A 80 -30.62 23.89 6.91
CA GLY A 80 -30.35 22.64 6.18
C GLY A 80 -29.15 21.83 6.70
N TRP A 81 -28.06 22.49 7.10
CA TRP A 81 -26.83 21.78 7.52
C TRP A 81 -26.78 21.44 9.01
N ASN A 82 -27.44 22.24 9.87
CA ASN A 82 -27.46 21.99 11.31
C ASN A 82 -28.66 22.65 12.01
N LYS A 83 -29.73 21.87 12.24
CA LYS A 83 -30.97 22.32 12.90
C LYS A 83 -30.77 22.89 14.32
N LYS A 84 -29.64 22.63 14.98
CA LYS A 84 -29.36 23.18 16.33
C LYS A 84 -28.87 24.62 16.32
N VAL A 85 -28.26 25.09 15.22
CA VAL A 85 -27.61 26.42 15.17
C VAL A 85 -28.30 27.39 14.22
N ARG A 86 -29.40 26.95 13.57
CA ARG A 86 -30.16 27.70 12.57
C ARG A 86 -29.29 28.35 11.48
N GLY A 87 -28.40 27.56 10.88
CA GLY A 87 -27.52 28.01 9.80
C GLY A 87 -28.13 27.74 8.43
N ASN A 88 -28.06 28.71 7.52
CA ASN A 88 -28.49 28.55 6.13
C ASN A 88 -27.40 27.84 5.31
N SER A 89 -27.79 26.93 4.43
CA SER A 89 -26.91 26.25 3.47
C SER A 89 -27.17 26.75 2.06
N LEU A 90 -26.09 26.91 1.28
CA LEU A 90 -26.19 27.21 -0.15
C LEU A 90 -26.38 25.89 -0.91
N VAL A 91 -27.50 25.75 -1.59
CA VAL A 91 -27.80 24.59 -2.44
C VAL A 91 -27.62 25.00 -3.90
N LEU A 92 -26.86 24.19 -4.64
CA LEU A 92 -26.57 24.39 -6.06
C LEU A 92 -27.14 23.18 -6.81
N GLU A 93 -28.14 23.40 -7.67
CA GLU A 93 -28.62 22.36 -8.58
C GLU A 93 -28.02 22.55 -9.98
N GLY A 94 -27.24 21.57 -10.44
CA GLY A 94 -26.65 21.58 -11.78
C GLY A 94 -25.32 20.83 -11.89
N LYS A 95 -24.80 20.72 -13.13
CA LYS A 95 -23.47 20.14 -13.40
C LYS A 95 -22.33 21.17 -13.37
N THR A 96 -22.65 22.46 -13.40
CA THR A 96 -21.69 23.58 -13.47
C THR A 96 -22.01 24.59 -12.39
N VAL A 97 -21.02 24.97 -11.58
CA VAL A 97 -21.18 25.91 -10.46
C VAL A 97 -20.72 27.33 -10.83
N LEU A 98 -19.63 27.46 -11.60
CA LEU A 98 -19.11 28.73 -12.10
C LEU A 98 -18.60 28.55 -13.53
N ALA A 99 -18.94 29.48 -14.43
CA ALA A 99 -18.42 29.52 -15.79
C ALA A 99 -17.25 30.51 -15.91
N LEU A 100 -16.03 29.97 -15.97
CA LEU A 100 -14.83 30.78 -16.15
C LEU A 100 -14.62 31.06 -17.65
N PRO A 101 -14.67 32.32 -18.12
CA PRO A 101 -14.48 32.64 -19.53
C PRO A 101 -13.04 32.38 -19.94
N THR A 102 -12.83 31.45 -20.89
CA THR A 102 -11.50 31.05 -21.37
C THR A 102 -10.87 32.05 -22.36
N LYS A 103 -11.52 33.17 -22.68
CA LYS A 103 -11.15 33.98 -23.86
C LYS A 103 -11.01 35.50 -23.69
N GLU A 104 -11.31 36.11 -22.55
CA GLU A 104 -11.50 37.58 -22.55
C GLU A 104 -10.33 38.46 -22.12
N LYS A 105 -9.19 37.93 -21.68
CA LYS A 105 -7.95 38.74 -21.58
C LYS A 105 -6.75 37.95 -22.04
N ALA A 106 -5.97 38.58 -22.93
CA ALA A 106 -4.81 38.03 -23.63
C ALA A 106 -3.65 37.57 -22.73
N ASP A 107 -3.81 37.64 -21.40
CA ASP A 107 -2.80 37.26 -20.40
C ASP A 107 -3.24 36.13 -19.46
N ASN A 108 -4.40 35.49 -19.67
CA ASN A 108 -4.84 34.32 -18.89
C ASN A 108 -4.04 33.06 -19.27
N LYS A 109 -2.78 32.99 -18.85
CA LYS A 109 -1.83 31.89 -19.12
C LYS A 109 -2.18 30.54 -18.49
N PHE A 110 -3.27 30.44 -17.72
CA PHE A 110 -3.49 29.34 -16.78
C PHE A 110 -4.53 28.28 -17.20
N LEU A 111 -5.36 28.52 -18.21
CA LEU A 111 -6.45 27.61 -18.56
C LEU A 111 -6.39 27.17 -20.04
N THR A 112 -5.41 26.32 -20.36
CA THR A 112 -5.43 25.48 -21.57
C THR A 112 -6.07 24.13 -21.23
N SER A 113 -7.05 23.71 -22.02
CA SER A 113 -8.17 22.81 -21.68
C SER A 113 -7.89 21.31 -21.46
N GLU A 114 -6.82 20.90 -20.76
CA GLU A 114 -6.57 19.47 -20.46
C GLU A 114 -6.06 19.17 -19.04
N LYS A 115 -6.30 20.04 -18.05
CA LYS A 115 -5.77 19.85 -16.68
C LYS A 115 -6.87 19.87 -15.61
N ALA A 116 -6.76 18.96 -14.65
CA ALA A 116 -7.68 18.87 -13.51
C ALA A 116 -7.49 20.09 -12.57
N ILE A 117 -8.60 20.77 -12.26
CA ILE A 117 -8.64 21.89 -11.31
C ILE A 117 -9.08 21.34 -9.96
N MET A 118 -8.36 21.68 -8.89
CA MET A 118 -8.80 21.38 -7.53
C MET A 118 -9.57 22.59 -6.99
N VAL A 119 -10.82 22.34 -6.58
CA VAL A 119 -11.69 23.32 -5.94
C VAL A 119 -11.79 23.00 -4.45
N LYS A 120 -11.48 23.97 -3.58
CA LYS A 120 -11.61 23.85 -2.12
C LYS A 120 -12.62 24.89 -1.62
N ALA A 121 -13.66 24.44 -0.94
CA ALA A 121 -14.59 25.31 -0.26
C ALA A 121 -14.24 25.40 1.23
N TRP A 122 -14.24 26.61 1.80
CA TRP A 122 -14.08 26.86 3.23
C TRP A 122 -15.30 27.61 3.76
N GLY A 123 -15.83 27.19 4.91
CA GLY A 123 -16.86 27.92 5.66
C GLY A 123 -16.26 28.46 6.95
N ASN A 124 -16.48 29.75 7.25
CA ASN A 124 -16.02 30.37 8.48
C ASN A 124 -17.22 30.76 9.35
N PHE A 125 -17.36 30.15 10.53
CA PHE A 125 -18.47 30.41 11.45
C PHE A 125 -18.06 31.48 12.46
N THR A 126 -18.18 32.75 12.07
CA THR A 126 -18.22 33.86 13.04
C THR A 126 -19.10 35.05 12.62
N GLU A 127 -19.48 35.18 11.34
CA GLU A 127 -20.55 36.10 10.88
C GLU A 127 -21.39 35.42 9.77
N LEU A 128 -22.73 35.47 9.89
CA LEU A 128 -23.71 34.74 9.05
C LEU A 128 -23.93 35.39 7.66
N THR A 129 -22.89 35.57 6.83
CA THR A 129 -23.11 36.13 5.47
C THR A 129 -22.28 35.54 4.32
N GLY A 130 -21.64 34.36 4.42
CA GLY A 130 -21.20 33.73 3.16
C GLY A 130 -20.30 32.49 3.18
N TRP A 131 -20.18 31.87 2.01
CA TRP A 131 -19.28 30.75 1.69
C TRP A 131 -18.11 31.24 0.82
N ASN A 132 -16.93 30.64 0.99
CA ASN A 132 -15.74 30.95 0.16
C ASN A 132 -15.36 29.74 -0.70
N LEU A 133 -15.29 29.94 -2.02
CA LEU A 133 -14.80 28.94 -2.98
C LEU A 133 -13.42 29.34 -3.51
N ILE A 134 -12.44 28.45 -3.40
CA ILE A 134 -11.05 28.68 -3.79
C ILE A 134 -10.65 27.66 -4.87
N GLY A 135 -10.23 28.14 -6.05
CA GLY A 135 -9.64 27.30 -7.10
C GLY A 135 -8.13 27.51 -7.21
N THR A 136 -7.33 26.44 -7.24
CA THR A 136 -5.86 26.54 -7.37
C THR A 136 -5.29 25.69 -8.51
N TYR A 137 -4.22 26.19 -9.14
CA TYR A 137 -3.45 25.48 -10.17
C TYR A 137 -2.09 25.04 -9.60
N ARG A 138 -1.61 23.83 -9.92
CA ARG A 138 -0.34 23.28 -9.38
C ARG A 138 0.65 22.97 -10.50
N ALA A 139 1.79 23.66 -10.51
CA ALA A 139 3.02 23.22 -11.15
C ALA A 139 4.17 23.34 -10.12
N GLY A 140 4.97 22.28 -9.92
CA GLY A 140 6.17 22.32 -9.05
C GLY A 140 7.29 23.17 -9.66
N THR A 141 8.38 23.58 -9.01
CA THR A 141 9.02 23.21 -7.73
C THR A 141 10.05 24.32 -7.37
N VAL A 142 10.15 24.65 -6.07
CA VAL A 142 11.31 25.07 -5.23
C VAL A 142 12.37 26.10 -5.73
N GLU A 143 12.59 27.19 -4.97
CA GLU A 143 13.83 27.54 -4.20
C GLU A 143 13.94 29.07 -3.91
N THR A 144 13.82 29.52 -2.64
CA THR A 144 14.88 29.86 -1.64
C THR A 144 15.39 31.33 -1.81
N ILE A 145 15.43 32.23 -0.80
CA ILE A 145 16.55 32.41 0.17
C ILE A 145 16.31 33.56 1.19
N PHE A 146 16.52 33.22 2.48
CA PHE A 146 17.14 33.95 3.62
C PHE A 146 16.55 35.26 4.17
N ALA A 147 16.07 35.30 5.43
CA ALA A 147 16.81 35.43 6.72
C ALA A 147 16.64 36.88 7.26
N TRP A 148 16.48 37.21 8.55
CA TRP A 148 17.06 36.80 9.82
C TRP A 148 16.03 37.17 10.93
N THR A 149 15.58 36.19 11.73
CA THR A 149 15.82 36.03 13.18
C THR A 149 15.17 37.08 14.12
N LEU A 150 14.25 36.65 14.98
CA LEU A 150 14.49 36.07 16.33
C LEU A 150 14.56 37.18 17.39
N ALA A 151 13.43 37.49 18.03
CA ALA A 151 13.43 38.42 19.17
C ALA A 151 12.31 38.26 20.23
N PRO A 152 11.28 37.39 20.09
CA PRO A 152 10.48 37.06 21.28
C PRO A 152 10.21 35.56 21.50
N VAL A 153 11.01 34.65 20.93
CA VAL A 153 11.02 33.23 21.37
C VAL A 153 12.02 33.00 22.52
N ILE A 154 12.94 33.94 22.78
CA ILE A 154 14.03 33.75 23.76
C ILE A 154 13.58 33.93 25.22
N MET A 155 12.49 34.66 25.54
CA MET A 155 12.09 34.81 26.96
C MET A 155 11.08 33.78 27.49
N SER A 156 10.51 32.91 26.64
CA SER A 156 9.75 31.74 27.12
C SER A 156 10.56 30.44 27.10
N CYS A 157 11.68 30.39 26.35
CA CYS A 157 12.56 29.22 26.29
C CYS A 157 13.59 29.17 27.43
N CYS A 158 13.96 30.28 28.07
CA CYS A 158 15.03 30.28 29.06
C CYS A 158 14.66 29.76 30.48
N VAL A 159 13.41 29.35 30.73
CA VAL A 159 12.99 28.76 32.03
C VAL A 159 12.61 27.27 31.93
N VAL A 160 12.52 26.69 30.72
CA VAL A 160 12.28 25.23 30.53
C VAL A 160 13.55 24.48 30.09
N VAL A 161 14.61 25.18 29.68
CA VAL A 161 15.81 24.57 29.04
C VAL A 161 16.80 23.89 30.02
N VAL A 162 16.47 23.73 31.30
CA VAL A 162 17.36 23.00 32.25
C VAL A 162 16.85 21.57 32.57
N LEU A 163 15.75 21.10 31.96
CA LEU A 163 15.25 19.72 32.17
C LEU A 163 14.94 18.93 30.88
N GLY A 164 15.16 19.50 29.68
CA GLY A 164 14.67 18.95 28.40
C GLY A 164 15.71 18.35 27.45
N ALA A 165 16.99 18.25 27.83
CA ALA A 165 18.06 17.74 26.95
C ALA A 165 18.09 16.21 26.81
N ASP A 166 17.38 15.46 27.68
CA ASP A 166 17.59 14.01 27.84
C ASP A 166 16.70 13.11 26.95
N ARG A 167 15.89 13.66 26.03
CA ARG A 167 14.91 12.87 25.23
C ARG A 167 15.04 13.02 23.70
N GLU A 168 16.12 13.60 23.20
CA GLU A 168 16.43 13.63 21.76
C GLU A 168 17.15 12.35 21.32
N LEU A 169 16.62 11.68 20.30
CA LEU A 169 17.25 10.53 19.67
C LEU A 169 18.09 10.95 18.46
N PRO A 170 19.21 10.26 18.20
CA PRO A 170 20.13 10.62 17.12
C PRO A 170 19.46 10.54 15.75
N LEU A 171 19.80 11.50 14.88
CA LEU A 171 19.41 11.51 13.47
C LEU A 171 19.81 10.20 12.80
N LYS A 172 18.86 9.55 12.12
CA LYS A 172 19.13 8.42 11.24
C LYS A 172 19.06 8.83 9.77
N LYS A 173 19.70 8.03 8.91
CA LYS A 173 19.62 8.18 7.45
C LYS A 173 19.14 6.87 6.85
N GLY A 174 18.23 6.95 5.90
CA GLY A 174 17.70 5.80 5.17
C GLY A 174 17.47 6.12 3.70
N LYS A 175 16.91 5.14 2.99
CA LYS A 175 16.51 5.27 1.59
C LYS A 175 15.04 4.90 1.44
N LEU A 176 14.41 5.41 0.39
CA LEU A 176 13.06 5.03 -0.01
C LEU A 176 12.92 3.50 -0.05
N TRP A 177 11.86 2.98 0.57
CA TRP A 177 11.52 1.56 0.54
C TRP A 177 12.60 0.62 1.09
N SER A 178 13.62 1.17 1.75
CA SER A 178 14.60 0.39 2.50
C SER A 178 13.92 -0.10 3.79
N PRO A 179 14.02 -1.39 4.13
CA PRO A 179 13.28 -1.92 5.26
C PRO A 179 13.62 -1.28 6.61
N GLY A 180 12.57 -1.07 7.42
CA GLY A 180 12.52 -0.70 8.83
C GLY A 180 13.80 -0.13 9.46
N LEU A 181 14.01 1.18 9.37
CA LEU A 181 14.93 1.87 10.28
C LEU A 181 14.44 1.69 11.71
N LYS A 182 15.32 1.36 12.66
CA LYS A 182 14.94 0.91 14.01
C LYS A 182 15.49 1.82 15.11
N TRP A 183 14.72 2.08 16.15
CA TRP A 183 15.17 2.73 17.39
C TRP A 183 14.83 1.84 18.58
N LYS A 184 15.55 2.05 19.69
CA LYS A 184 15.38 1.30 20.94
C LYS A 184 15.30 2.29 22.10
N LEU A 185 14.38 2.06 23.02
CA LEU A 185 14.22 2.77 24.28
C LEU A 185 14.20 1.76 25.43
N LYS A 186 14.85 2.10 26.53
CA LYS A 186 14.87 1.25 27.73
C LYS A 186 13.84 1.77 28.74
N ASN A 187 13.02 0.89 29.28
CA ASN A 187 12.05 1.20 30.33
C ASN A 187 12.10 0.12 31.43
N SER A 188 13.06 0.24 32.33
CA SER A 188 13.24 -0.70 33.45
C SER A 188 12.25 -0.49 34.61
N LEU A 189 11.38 0.51 34.51
CA LEU A 189 10.35 0.79 35.51
C LEU A 189 8.96 0.29 35.07
N SER A 190 8.88 -0.34 33.89
CA SER A 190 7.65 -0.95 33.39
C SER A 190 7.09 -1.95 34.40
N SER A 191 5.76 -2.02 34.50
CA SER A 191 5.07 -2.95 35.39
C SER A 191 3.92 -3.63 34.66
N GLY A 192 3.55 -4.84 35.08
CA GLY A 192 2.56 -5.66 34.40
C GLY A 192 3.14 -6.40 33.19
N ASN A 193 2.29 -6.75 32.23
CA ASN A 193 2.71 -7.45 31.02
C ASN A 193 3.31 -6.44 30.01
N PRO A 194 4.61 -6.54 29.65
CA PRO A 194 5.28 -5.54 28.80
C PRO A 194 4.69 -5.46 27.38
N PHE A 195 4.07 -6.54 26.90
CA PHE A 195 3.41 -6.56 25.58
C PHE A 195 2.09 -5.79 25.55
N ASP A 196 1.48 -5.49 26.70
CA ASP A 196 0.26 -4.67 26.77
C ASP A 196 0.57 -3.17 26.77
N LEU A 197 1.81 -2.78 27.06
CA LEU A 197 2.22 -1.38 27.14
C LEU A 197 2.11 -0.72 25.77
N ALA A 198 1.24 0.29 25.67
CA ALA A 198 1.02 1.05 24.46
C ALA A 198 1.88 2.32 24.43
N ALA A 199 2.66 2.44 23.36
CA ALA A 199 3.40 3.66 23.03
C ALA A 199 3.35 3.83 21.51
N THR A 200 3.02 5.05 21.06
CA THR A 200 2.94 5.39 19.64
C THR A 200 4.09 6.30 19.24
N VAL A 201 4.42 6.28 17.95
CA VAL A 201 5.40 7.16 17.34
C VAL A 201 4.78 7.77 16.09
N THR A 202 4.75 9.10 16.04
CA THR A 202 4.20 9.85 14.92
C THR A 202 5.33 10.51 14.14
N PHE A 203 5.56 10.08 12.91
CA PHE A 203 6.51 10.65 11.96
C PHE A 203 5.80 11.65 11.06
N ARG A 204 6.40 12.82 10.85
CA ARG A 204 5.91 13.87 9.95
C ARG A 204 6.99 14.27 8.96
N HIS A 205 6.64 14.28 7.68
CA HIS A 205 7.51 14.77 6.63
C HIS A 205 7.58 16.31 6.68
N GLU A 206 8.74 16.89 6.38
CA GLU A 206 8.96 18.35 6.40
C GLU A 206 8.01 19.13 5.47
N SER A 207 7.52 18.50 4.41
CA SER A 207 6.53 19.12 3.51
C SER A 207 5.12 19.23 4.12
N GLY A 208 4.87 18.65 5.30
CA GLY A 208 3.56 18.61 5.96
C GLY A 208 2.48 17.76 5.28
N MET A 209 2.79 17.13 4.13
CA MET A 209 1.82 16.38 3.32
C MET A 209 1.66 14.92 3.73
N GLU A 210 2.59 14.39 4.54
CA GLU A 210 2.61 12.98 4.89
C GLU A 210 2.95 12.80 6.37
N THR A 211 2.12 12.02 7.04
CA THR A 211 2.28 11.59 8.43
C THR A 211 2.19 10.07 8.47
N ARG A 212 3.00 9.44 9.30
CA ARG A 212 2.96 8.00 9.58
C ARG A 212 2.89 7.81 11.08
N GLU A 213 1.93 7.03 11.53
CA GLU A 213 1.83 6.64 12.94
C GLU A 213 2.02 5.14 13.04
N THR A 214 2.81 4.70 14.01
CA THR A 214 3.03 3.28 14.30
C THR A 214 3.27 3.13 15.80
N GLU A 215 3.26 1.89 16.27
CA GLU A 215 3.49 1.60 17.68
C GLU A 215 4.92 1.15 17.98
N MET A 216 5.30 1.27 19.25
CA MET A 216 6.43 0.55 19.79
C MET A 216 6.03 -0.89 20.12
N PHE A 217 7.01 -1.79 20.10
CA PHE A 217 6.86 -3.17 20.52
C PHE A 217 7.96 -3.56 21.50
N TYR A 218 7.63 -4.45 22.44
CA TYR A 218 8.59 -4.98 23.40
C TYR A 218 9.55 -5.98 22.71
N ASP A 219 10.86 -5.83 22.90
CA ASP A 219 11.93 -6.63 22.28
C ASP A 219 12.89 -7.19 23.34
N SER A 220 12.35 -7.76 24.41
CA SER A 220 13.07 -8.33 25.57
C SER A 220 13.88 -7.32 26.42
N ASP A 221 14.34 -7.75 27.59
CA ASP A 221 15.28 -7.01 28.45
C ASP A 221 14.92 -5.53 28.73
N ASP A 222 13.65 -5.25 29.01
CA ASP A 222 13.10 -3.90 29.22
C ASP A 222 13.28 -2.95 28.00
N ILE A 223 13.40 -3.49 26.80
CA ILE A 223 13.57 -2.72 25.56
C ILE A 223 12.25 -2.62 24.82
N TRP A 224 11.88 -1.40 24.45
CA TRP A 224 10.84 -1.11 23.48
C TRP A 224 11.46 -0.56 22.21
N GLU A 225 10.97 -1.01 21.08
CA GLU A 225 11.48 -0.62 19.77
C GLU A 225 10.38 -0.05 18.92
N PHE A 226 10.75 0.83 18.01
CA PHE A 226 9.89 1.26 16.92
C PHE A 226 10.68 1.32 15.63
N ARG A 227 9.96 1.23 14.52
CA ARG A 227 10.57 1.20 13.19
C ARG A 227 9.92 2.20 12.24
N PHE A 228 10.64 2.56 11.19
CA PHE A 228 10.17 3.49 10.17
C PHE A 228 10.56 3.03 8.76
N LEU A 229 9.58 2.99 7.86
CA LEU A 229 9.77 2.81 6.42
C LEU A 229 9.60 4.15 5.70
N GLY A 230 10.69 4.63 5.09
CA GLY A 230 10.67 5.86 4.30
C GLY A 230 9.95 5.69 2.98
N THR A 231 8.83 6.40 2.80
CA THR A 231 7.99 6.41 1.59
C THR A 231 8.14 7.67 0.75
N ARG A 232 8.83 8.69 1.29
CA ARG A 232 9.13 9.96 0.63
C ARG A 232 10.53 10.43 0.99
N THR A 233 11.26 10.94 0.00
CA THR A 233 12.57 11.58 0.19
C THR A 233 12.42 12.90 0.91
N GLY A 234 13.41 13.24 1.73
CA GLY A 234 13.44 14.47 2.52
C GLY A 234 13.61 14.19 4.01
N ARG A 235 13.52 15.24 4.81
CA ARG A 235 13.58 15.14 6.26
C ARG A 235 12.22 14.77 6.84
N TRP A 236 12.26 13.85 7.78
CA TRP A 236 11.14 13.51 8.64
C TRP A 236 11.53 13.78 10.09
N THR A 237 10.58 14.25 10.89
CA THR A 237 10.70 14.39 12.34
C THR A 237 9.71 13.47 13.02
N PHE A 238 10.00 13.01 14.22
CA PHE A 238 9.06 12.19 14.98
C PHE A 238 9.04 12.56 16.46
N TYR A 239 7.93 12.22 17.11
CA TYR A 239 7.80 12.21 18.57
C TYR A 239 7.09 10.95 19.04
N THR A 240 7.30 10.57 20.30
CA THR A 240 6.67 9.42 20.93
C THR A 240 5.61 9.85 21.94
N ALA A 241 4.56 9.04 22.10
CA ALA A 241 3.50 9.26 23.08
C ALA A 241 3.17 7.97 23.83
N SER A 242 3.11 8.03 25.17
CA SER A 242 2.70 6.92 26.01
C SER A 242 2.17 7.40 27.35
N LYS A 243 1.37 6.56 28.02
CA LYS A 243 1.04 6.75 29.45
C LYS A 243 2.24 6.44 30.34
N ASP A 244 3.20 5.66 29.84
CA ASP A 244 4.44 5.36 30.53
C ASP A 244 5.43 6.54 30.34
N PRO A 245 5.87 7.19 31.44
CA PRO A 245 6.76 8.35 31.35
C PRO A 245 8.10 8.09 30.67
N ASP A 246 8.61 6.86 30.69
CA ASP A 246 9.91 6.48 30.13
C ASP A 246 9.83 6.24 28.61
N LEU A 247 8.64 6.01 28.07
CA LEU A 247 8.41 5.89 26.62
C LEU A 247 7.79 7.14 25.98
N ASN A 248 7.33 8.09 26.80
CA ASN A 248 6.63 9.28 26.34
C ASN A 248 7.60 10.45 25.98
N GLY A 249 7.26 11.26 24.98
CA GLY A 249 7.94 12.54 24.72
C GLY A 249 9.37 12.46 24.21
N TRP A 250 9.82 11.29 23.72
CA TRP A 250 11.05 11.20 22.94
C TRP A 250 10.82 11.80 21.57
N TYR A 251 11.85 12.41 20.99
CA TYR A 251 11.76 13.00 19.66
C TYR A 251 13.06 12.81 18.88
N GLY A 252 12.98 12.97 17.56
CA GLY A 252 14.15 12.85 16.70
C GLY A 252 13.83 13.13 15.24
N ALA A 253 14.79 12.79 14.38
CA ALA A 253 14.64 12.99 12.95
C ALA A 253 15.25 11.82 12.14
N VAL A 254 14.80 11.72 10.88
CA VAL A 254 15.35 10.81 9.88
C VAL A 254 15.42 11.49 8.52
N GLU A 255 16.53 11.32 7.81
CA GLU A 255 16.73 11.79 6.44
C GLU A 255 16.55 10.62 5.46
N ILE A 256 15.59 10.72 4.54
CA ILE A 256 15.32 9.69 3.54
C ILE A 256 15.82 10.14 2.17
N LYS A 257 16.68 9.32 1.56
CA LYS A 257 17.24 9.54 0.22
C LYS A 257 16.56 8.66 -0.83
N ALA A 258 16.79 8.98 -2.11
CA ALA A 258 16.39 8.11 -3.21
C ALA A 258 17.01 6.71 -3.05
N ASN A 259 16.34 5.70 -3.60
CA ASN A 259 16.82 4.33 -3.63
C ASN A 259 17.00 3.86 -5.07
N ASN A 260 18.23 3.52 -5.43
CA ASN A 260 18.60 3.05 -6.77
C ASN A 260 18.57 1.52 -6.88
N ASP A 261 18.19 0.81 -5.80
CA ASP A 261 18.00 -0.64 -5.83
C ASP A 261 16.69 -0.98 -6.57
N LEU A 262 16.81 -1.64 -7.73
CA LEU A 262 15.67 -2.05 -8.55
C LEU A 262 14.79 -3.11 -7.85
N ASN A 263 15.30 -3.80 -6.84
CA ASN A 263 14.52 -4.74 -6.05
C ASN A 263 13.75 -4.07 -4.90
N ALA A 264 13.97 -2.78 -4.64
CA ALA A 264 13.20 -2.01 -3.68
C ALA A 264 11.82 -1.63 -4.23
N LYS A 265 10.97 -2.64 -4.45
CA LYS A 265 9.67 -2.53 -5.12
C LYS A 265 8.55 -1.93 -4.25
N GLY A 266 8.84 -1.62 -2.99
CA GLY A 266 7.89 -1.04 -2.04
C GLY A 266 6.80 -2.02 -1.58
N LEU A 267 5.71 -1.46 -1.04
CA LEU A 267 4.52 -2.21 -0.64
C LEU A 267 3.83 -2.84 -1.85
N VAL A 268 3.15 -3.95 -1.62
CA VAL A 268 2.14 -4.48 -2.56
C VAL A 268 0.90 -3.60 -2.44
N THR A 269 0.38 -3.20 -3.59
CA THR A 269 -0.84 -2.40 -3.73
C THR A 269 -1.59 -2.88 -4.97
N HIS A 270 -2.53 -2.09 -5.48
CA HIS A 270 -3.28 -2.42 -6.67
C HIS A 270 -3.61 -1.20 -7.53
N HIS A 271 -3.97 -1.48 -8.78
CA HIS A 271 -4.63 -0.54 -9.67
C HIS A 271 -5.77 -1.28 -10.34
N ARG A 272 -7.01 -0.92 -9.95
CA ARG A 272 -8.20 -1.71 -10.28
C ARG A 272 -7.99 -3.18 -9.85
N ALA A 273 -8.38 -4.14 -10.68
CA ALA A 273 -8.15 -5.57 -10.47
C ALA A 273 -6.70 -6.06 -10.59
N LYS A 274 -5.70 -5.21 -10.85
CA LYS A 274 -4.30 -5.63 -11.00
C LYS A 274 -3.47 -5.38 -9.76
N TRP A 275 -2.66 -6.35 -9.36
CA TRP A 275 -1.64 -6.20 -8.33
C TRP A 275 -0.50 -5.32 -8.80
N MET A 276 0.03 -4.48 -7.90
CA MET A 276 1.03 -3.46 -8.23
C MET A 276 2.08 -3.31 -7.13
N ARG A 277 3.26 -2.83 -7.52
CA ARG A 277 4.36 -2.41 -6.66
C ARG A 277 4.31 -0.90 -6.45
N SER A 278 4.14 -0.45 -5.20
CA SER A 278 3.97 0.98 -4.89
C SER A 278 5.18 1.85 -5.23
N ALA A 279 6.41 1.31 -5.19
CA ALA A 279 7.61 2.09 -5.49
C ALA A 279 7.80 2.34 -6.99
N THR A 280 7.45 1.36 -7.83
CA THR A 280 7.75 1.37 -9.26
C THR A 280 6.52 1.56 -10.13
N GLY A 281 5.32 1.33 -9.58
CA GLY A 281 4.08 1.25 -10.35
C GLY A 281 3.99 0.04 -11.28
N GLU A 282 4.94 -0.90 -11.17
CA GLU A 282 4.99 -2.17 -11.91
C GLU A 282 3.79 -3.02 -11.51
N VAL A 283 2.99 -3.44 -12.48
CA VAL A 283 1.97 -4.47 -12.25
C VAL A 283 2.58 -5.86 -12.38
N PHE A 284 2.07 -6.81 -11.61
CA PHE A 284 2.54 -8.19 -11.65
C PHE A 284 1.39 -9.14 -11.32
N VAL A 285 1.60 -10.44 -11.54
CA VAL A 285 0.65 -11.48 -11.15
C VAL A 285 1.28 -12.28 -10.01
N PRO A 286 0.76 -12.19 -8.77
CA PRO A 286 1.36 -12.91 -7.64
C PRO A 286 1.19 -14.43 -7.79
N GLN A 287 2.30 -15.14 -7.94
CA GLN A 287 2.37 -16.60 -7.97
C GLN A 287 3.22 -17.07 -6.80
N PHE A 288 2.57 -17.43 -5.70
CA PHE A 288 3.24 -17.87 -4.47
C PHE A 288 3.47 -19.36 -4.49
N VAL A 289 4.64 -19.81 -4.02
CA VAL A 289 4.87 -21.23 -3.74
C VAL A 289 4.57 -21.53 -2.27
N MET A 290 4.01 -22.70 -1.98
CA MET A 290 3.85 -23.24 -0.64
C MET A 290 5.24 -23.42 -0.01
N ALA A 291 5.56 -22.52 0.92
CA ALA A 291 6.72 -22.62 1.77
C ALA A 291 6.32 -23.19 3.14
N GLY A 292 7.25 -23.20 4.07
CA GLY A 292 7.07 -23.79 5.39
C GLY A 292 6.34 -22.90 6.37
N THR A 293 6.07 -23.43 7.55
CA THR A 293 5.68 -22.63 8.73
C THR A 293 6.92 -22.04 9.40
N PRO A 294 6.80 -20.96 10.20
CA PRO A 294 7.95 -20.34 10.87
C PRO A 294 8.84 -21.32 11.67
N GLY A 295 8.26 -22.33 12.31
CA GLY A 295 9.01 -23.34 13.08
C GLY A 295 9.99 -24.18 12.25
N GLU A 296 9.78 -24.31 10.94
CA GLU A 296 10.70 -25.04 10.06
C GLU A 296 11.98 -24.23 9.73
N TYR A 297 11.93 -22.90 9.93
CA TYR A 297 13.01 -21.98 9.58
C TYR A 297 13.85 -21.55 10.78
N VAL A 298 13.32 -21.59 12.00
CA VAL A 298 14.00 -21.09 13.20
C VAL A 298 15.38 -21.72 13.42
N ASN A 299 15.50 -23.03 13.18
CA ASN A 299 16.74 -23.77 13.31
C ASN A 299 17.44 -24.04 11.96
N ASN A 300 16.89 -23.50 10.86
CA ASN A 300 17.42 -23.69 9.51
C ASN A 300 17.24 -22.44 8.64
N PRO A 301 17.87 -21.29 9.00
CA PRO A 301 17.74 -20.05 8.24
C PRO A 301 18.29 -20.16 6.80
N ALA A 302 19.19 -21.12 6.53
CA ALA A 302 19.70 -21.40 5.20
C ALA A 302 18.62 -21.96 4.25
N LEU A 303 17.56 -22.58 4.80
CA LEU A 303 16.42 -23.06 4.01
C LEU A 303 15.69 -21.91 3.30
N ILE A 304 15.67 -20.71 3.90
CA ILE A 304 15.08 -19.52 3.29
C ILE A 304 15.81 -19.19 1.99
N ASP A 305 17.15 -19.16 2.03
CA ASP A 305 17.97 -18.88 0.86
C ASP A 305 17.80 -19.97 -0.20
N ALA A 306 17.77 -21.24 0.21
CA ALA A 306 17.54 -22.37 -0.69
C ALA A 306 16.17 -22.30 -1.40
N HIS A 307 15.12 -21.86 -0.68
CA HIS A 307 13.79 -21.66 -1.25
C HIS A 307 13.76 -20.49 -2.23
N ILE A 308 14.44 -19.37 -1.92
CA ILE A 308 14.57 -18.24 -2.83
C ILE A 308 15.31 -18.65 -4.12
N GLU A 309 16.45 -19.35 -4.00
CA GLU A 309 17.20 -19.85 -5.15
C GLU A 309 16.36 -20.79 -6.01
N THR A 310 15.66 -21.74 -5.38
CA THR A 310 14.88 -22.75 -6.09
C THR A 310 13.63 -22.15 -6.72
N PHE A 311 12.78 -21.53 -5.92
CA PHE A 311 11.42 -21.19 -6.35
C PHE A 311 11.32 -19.82 -7.00
N ILE A 312 12.05 -18.82 -6.50
CA ILE A 312 11.99 -17.47 -7.06
C ILE A 312 12.95 -17.37 -8.24
N LYS A 313 14.23 -17.68 -8.04
CA LYS A 313 15.25 -17.49 -9.09
C LYS A 313 15.16 -18.55 -10.18
N LYS A 314 15.21 -19.85 -9.83
CA LYS A 314 15.21 -20.93 -10.83
C LYS A 314 13.83 -21.19 -11.44
N HIS A 315 12.76 -21.23 -10.65
CA HIS A 315 11.41 -21.51 -11.19
C HIS A 315 10.67 -20.24 -11.63
N GLY A 316 10.92 -19.07 -11.05
CA GLY A 316 10.23 -17.83 -11.43
C GLY A 316 8.92 -17.55 -10.69
N PHE A 317 8.65 -18.21 -9.56
CA PHE A 317 7.56 -17.78 -8.67
C PHE A 317 7.84 -16.36 -8.15
N THR A 318 6.79 -15.57 -7.91
CA THR A 318 6.95 -14.18 -7.46
C THR A 318 7.06 -14.07 -5.94
N GLY A 319 6.97 -15.18 -5.21
CA GLY A 319 6.91 -15.13 -3.76
C GLY A 319 6.73 -16.46 -3.05
N LEU A 320 6.69 -16.38 -1.72
CA LEU A 320 6.48 -17.50 -0.81
C LEU A 320 5.15 -17.31 -0.07
N HIS A 321 4.43 -18.41 0.16
CA HIS A 321 3.27 -18.46 1.03
C HIS A 321 3.64 -19.16 2.35
N ILE A 322 3.41 -18.47 3.48
CA ILE A 322 3.78 -18.92 4.83
C ILE A 322 2.53 -18.99 5.71
N PRO A 323 2.07 -20.20 6.07
CA PRO A 323 1.05 -20.36 7.11
C PRO A 323 1.66 -20.16 8.51
N VAL A 324 1.01 -19.35 9.34
CA VAL A 324 1.51 -19.02 10.69
C VAL A 324 0.69 -19.69 11.80
N PHE A 325 -0.63 -19.50 11.82
CA PHE A 325 -1.54 -20.10 12.81
C PHE A 325 -1.17 -19.74 14.25
N CYS A 326 -1.36 -20.64 15.22
CA CYS A 326 -1.03 -20.35 16.62
C CYS A 326 0.47 -20.17 16.89
N ARG A 327 1.35 -20.34 15.88
CA ARG A 327 2.78 -20.04 16.01
C ARG A 327 3.08 -18.58 16.29
N TRP A 328 2.11 -17.67 16.09
CA TRP A 328 2.20 -16.30 16.59
C TRP A 328 2.50 -16.20 18.09
N PHE A 329 2.03 -17.16 18.89
CA PHE A 329 2.11 -17.17 20.35
C PHE A 329 3.13 -18.16 20.90
N ASP A 330 3.41 -19.22 20.14
CA ASP A 330 4.46 -20.18 20.46
C ASP A 330 4.92 -20.86 19.17
N ILE A 331 6.16 -20.57 18.74
CA ILE A 331 6.67 -21.05 17.45
C ILE A 331 6.65 -22.58 17.33
N ASP A 332 6.58 -23.31 18.44
CA ASP A 332 6.60 -24.78 18.48
C ASP A 332 5.19 -25.38 18.31
N HIS A 333 4.12 -24.59 18.45
CA HIS A 333 2.73 -25.05 18.40
C HIS A 333 1.90 -24.38 17.29
N GLU A 334 1.42 -25.18 16.33
CA GLU A 334 0.52 -24.68 15.26
C GLU A 334 -0.96 -24.55 15.71
N ARG A 335 -1.31 -25.13 16.87
CA ARG A 335 -2.69 -25.26 17.38
C ARG A 335 -2.84 -24.64 18.76
N THR A 336 -4.04 -24.17 19.07
CA THR A 336 -4.35 -23.61 20.38
C THR A 336 -4.12 -24.65 21.47
N ILE A 337 -4.51 -25.92 21.28
CA ILE A 337 -4.38 -27.01 22.27
C ILE A 337 -2.95 -27.27 22.75
N GLY A 338 -1.93 -26.89 21.96
CA GLY A 338 -0.52 -27.05 22.32
C GLY A 338 -0.01 -25.95 23.26
N ILE A 339 -0.63 -24.78 23.23
CA ILE A 339 -0.24 -23.63 24.05
C ILE A 339 -0.89 -23.80 25.43
N LYS A 340 -0.19 -23.56 26.53
CA LYS A 340 -0.79 -23.73 27.87
C LYS A 340 -1.32 -22.44 28.46
N ALA A 341 -0.81 -21.29 28.02
CA ALA A 341 -1.19 -19.99 28.57
C ALA A 341 -2.61 -19.58 28.11
N ASP A 342 -3.38 -19.03 29.05
CA ASP A 342 -4.71 -18.47 28.79
C ASP A 342 -4.64 -17.01 28.28
N ASP A 343 -3.52 -16.33 28.51
CA ASP A 343 -3.21 -14.99 28.01
C ASP A 343 -1.80 -14.98 27.38
N PRO A 344 -1.56 -15.71 26.27
CA PRO A 344 -0.23 -15.81 25.68
C PRO A 344 0.24 -14.47 25.11
N ASN A 345 1.57 -14.30 25.10
CA ASN A 345 2.23 -13.19 24.44
C ASN A 345 2.71 -13.59 23.05
N PRO A 346 2.90 -12.63 22.13
CA PRO A 346 3.59 -12.89 20.87
C PRO A 346 4.96 -13.54 21.08
N ASP A 347 5.25 -14.60 20.31
CA ASP A 347 6.56 -15.29 20.34
C ASP A 347 7.56 -14.54 19.47
N TRP A 348 8.54 -13.89 20.10
CA TRP A 348 9.57 -13.12 19.40
C TRP A 348 10.34 -13.94 18.35
N ARG A 349 10.52 -15.25 18.55
CA ARG A 349 11.21 -16.14 17.58
C ARG A 349 10.44 -16.21 16.27
N THR A 350 9.10 -16.26 16.34
CA THR A 350 8.24 -16.26 15.16
C THR A 350 8.42 -14.97 14.37
N PHE A 351 8.48 -13.82 15.04
CA PHE A 351 8.68 -12.53 14.37
C PHE A 351 10.07 -12.40 13.76
N ASP A 352 11.13 -12.80 14.44
CA ASP A 352 12.49 -12.77 13.88
C ASP A 352 12.61 -13.62 12.60
N VAL A 353 11.99 -14.80 12.59
CA VAL A 353 11.93 -15.66 11.41
C VAL A 353 11.11 -15.02 10.29
N LEU A 354 9.90 -14.52 10.58
CA LEU A 354 9.05 -13.89 9.57
C LEU A 354 9.71 -12.65 8.96
N GLU A 355 10.31 -11.80 9.78
CA GLU A 355 11.10 -10.66 9.33
C GLU A 355 12.22 -11.10 8.38
N THR A 356 12.97 -12.15 8.76
CA THR A 356 14.03 -12.69 7.91
C THR A 356 13.51 -13.22 6.58
N ILE A 357 12.39 -13.97 6.58
CA ILE A 357 11.77 -14.50 5.35
C ILE A 357 11.33 -13.35 4.45
N ILE A 358 10.62 -12.36 5.00
CA ILE A 358 10.11 -11.20 4.25
C ILE A 358 11.27 -10.39 3.67
N LEU A 359 12.26 -10.03 4.48
CA LEU A 359 13.40 -9.21 4.07
C LEU A 359 14.24 -9.89 2.98
N LYS A 360 14.54 -11.19 3.13
CA LYS A 360 15.29 -11.93 2.11
C LYS A 360 14.50 -12.10 0.82
N THR A 361 13.20 -12.40 0.92
CA THR A 361 12.32 -12.54 -0.24
C THR A 361 12.17 -11.21 -0.99
N TYR A 362 12.00 -10.11 -0.26
CA TYR A 362 11.91 -8.75 -0.82
C TYR A 362 13.22 -8.33 -1.50
N ALA A 363 14.38 -8.60 -0.87
CA ALA A 363 15.68 -8.34 -1.48
C ALA A 363 15.92 -9.14 -2.78
N ALA A 364 15.27 -10.29 -2.93
CA ALA A 364 15.24 -11.08 -4.17
C ALA A 364 14.18 -10.62 -5.19
N GLY A 365 13.47 -9.53 -4.92
CA GLY A 365 12.42 -8.96 -5.78
C GLY A 365 11.04 -9.62 -5.64
N GLY A 366 10.86 -10.50 -4.64
CA GLY A 366 9.64 -11.25 -4.39
C GLY A 366 8.68 -10.61 -3.37
N THR A 367 7.62 -11.34 -3.04
CA THR A 367 6.65 -11.02 -1.98
C THR A 367 6.42 -12.22 -1.07
N VAL A 368 6.08 -12.00 0.19
CA VAL A 368 5.56 -13.04 1.08
C VAL A 368 4.06 -12.85 1.29
N HIS A 369 3.28 -13.90 1.11
CA HIS A 369 1.90 -13.93 1.54
C HIS A 369 1.78 -14.75 2.83
N LEU A 370 1.17 -14.17 3.86
CA LEU A 370 0.98 -14.80 5.16
C LEU A 370 -0.46 -15.22 5.34
N TRP A 371 -0.66 -16.41 5.91
CA TRP A 371 -1.92 -16.77 6.54
C TRP A 371 -1.82 -16.60 8.04
N MET A 372 -2.68 -15.72 8.58
CA MET A 372 -2.74 -15.47 10.01
C MET A 372 -3.27 -16.69 10.74
N TRP A 373 -4.44 -17.20 10.34
CA TRP A 373 -5.15 -18.30 11.01
C TRP A 373 -5.52 -19.43 10.05
N GLY A 374 -5.89 -20.56 10.64
CA GLY A 374 -6.46 -21.72 9.94
C GLY A 374 -7.91 -21.97 10.36
N ASP A 375 -8.36 -23.21 10.22
CA ASP A 375 -9.75 -23.59 10.49
C ASP A 375 -9.97 -23.93 11.98
N SER A 376 -11.24 -24.12 12.37
CA SER A 376 -11.58 -24.52 13.73
C SER A 376 -11.42 -26.02 13.93
N SER A 377 -11.62 -26.82 12.88
CA SER A 377 -11.49 -28.29 12.98
C SER A 377 -10.10 -28.76 13.41
N ARG A 378 -9.05 -27.94 13.17
CA ARG A 378 -7.66 -28.20 13.56
C ARG A 378 -7.17 -27.32 14.70
N ASP A 379 -8.05 -26.56 15.36
CA ASP A 379 -7.70 -25.64 16.45
C ASP A 379 -6.64 -24.59 16.04
N GLN A 380 -6.72 -24.06 14.81
CA GLN A 380 -5.69 -23.16 14.22
C GLN A 380 -6.05 -21.67 14.26
N ASN A 381 -7.07 -21.31 15.02
CA ASN A 381 -7.57 -19.93 15.17
C ASN A 381 -7.87 -19.61 16.64
N PRO A 382 -8.03 -18.33 17.01
CA PRO A 382 -8.14 -17.93 18.40
C PRO A 382 -9.56 -18.04 19.00
N LYS A 383 -10.59 -18.37 18.20
CA LYS A 383 -12.01 -18.24 18.57
C LYS A 383 -12.36 -18.88 19.91
N GLU A 384 -12.11 -20.18 20.03
CA GLU A 384 -12.56 -20.99 21.17
C GLU A 384 -11.75 -20.72 22.46
N ARG A 385 -10.59 -20.05 22.36
CA ARG A 385 -9.67 -19.93 23.49
C ARG A 385 -9.39 -18.51 23.95
N TRP A 386 -9.09 -17.61 23.03
CA TRP A 386 -8.66 -16.24 23.36
C TRP A 386 -9.64 -15.17 22.85
N GLY A 387 -10.64 -15.58 22.07
CA GLY A 387 -11.67 -14.73 21.49
C GLY A 387 -11.18 -13.93 20.29
N LEU A 388 -12.06 -13.75 19.31
CA LEU A 388 -11.79 -12.94 18.13
C LEU A 388 -11.76 -11.46 18.48
N ASN A 389 -10.70 -10.77 18.08
CA ASN A 389 -10.48 -9.36 18.38
C ASN A 389 -10.56 -9.04 19.90
N GLY A 390 -10.31 -10.06 20.75
CA GLY A 390 -10.19 -9.93 22.20
C GLY A 390 -8.83 -9.33 22.62
N ARG A 391 -8.55 -9.27 23.92
CA ARG A 391 -7.30 -8.68 24.45
C ARG A 391 -6.05 -9.32 23.85
N THR A 392 -5.98 -10.65 23.85
CA THR A 392 -4.84 -11.42 23.33
C THR A 392 -4.66 -11.23 21.82
N ASP A 393 -5.75 -11.31 21.06
CA ASP A 393 -5.73 -11.14 19.61
C ASP A 393 -5.35 -9.69 19.23
N ARG A 394 -5.90 -8.68 19.90
CA ARG A 394 -5.51 -7.27 19.70
C ARG A 394 -4.06 -6.99 20.07
N ARG A 395 -3.54 -7.59 21.15
CA ARG A 395 -2.12 -7.52 21.51
C ARG A 395 -1.25 -8.05 20.36
N LEU A 396 -1.62 -9.21 19.80
CA LEU A 396 -0.93 -9.77 18.65
C LEU A 396 -1.02 -8.85 17.42
N GLN A 397 -2.21 -8.34 17.09
CA GLN A 397 -2.43 -7.46 15.95
C GLN A 397 -1.58 -6.18 16.03
N ARG A 398 -1.54 -5.52 17.21
CA ARG A 398 -0.64 -4.38 17.47
C ARG A 398 0.82 -4.75 17.28
N TYR A 399 1.23 -5.93 17.76
CA TYR A 399 2.61 -6.42 17.64
C TYR A 399 2.98 -6.74 16.19
N ILE A 400 2.07 -7.33 15.39
CA ILE A 400 2.22 -7.52 13.94
C ILE A 400 2.38 -6.17 13.24
N ALA A 401 1.49 -5.23 13.54
CA ALA A 401 1.51 -3.89 12.96
C ALA A 401 2.82 -3.15 13.23
N ALA A 402 3.28 -3.16 14.50
CA ALA A 402 4.51 -2.50 14.92
C ALA A 402 5.78 -3.14 14.34
N ARG A 403 5.86 -4.49 14.29
CA ARG A 403 7.05 -5.20 13.81
C ARG A 403 7.11 -5.31 12.29
N LEU A 404 6.01 -5.69 11.65
CA LEU A 404 5.97 -6.02 10.22
C LEU A 404 5.46 -4.88 9.34
N GLY A 405 4.64 -3.95 9.85
CA GLY A 405 4.15 -2.79 9.08
C GLY A 405 5.26 -1.91 8.47
N PRO A 406 6.37 -1.65 9.19
CA PRO A 406 7.54 -0.95 8.65
C PRO A 406 8.41 -1.77 7.67
N ILE A 407 7.97 -2.95 7.23
CA ILE A 407 8.71 -3.84 6.32
C ILE A 407 7.90 -4.02 5.03
N PRO A 408 8.41 -3.65 3.85
CA PRO A 408 7.69 -3.85 2.60
C PRO A 408 7.71 -5.31 2.12
N GLY A 409 6.93 -5.60 1.08
CA GLY A 409 7.02 -6.89 0.38
C GLY A 409 6.17 -8.03 0.96
N TRP A 410 5.08 -7.73 1.66
CA TRP A 410 4.15 -8.77 2.13
C TRP A 410 2.67 -8.37 2.09
N THR A 411 1.81 -9.38 2.07
CA THR A 411 0.33 -9.30 2.23
C THR A 411 -0.13 -10.31 3.28
N LEU A 412 -1.31 -10.12 3.87
CA LEU A 412 -1.84 -10.98 4.94
C LEU A 412 -3.29 -11.35 4.69
N GLY A 413 -3.56 -12.65 4.62
CA GLY A 413 -4.90 -13.21 4.70
C GLY A 413 -5.24 -13.55 6.15
N TYR A 414 -6.45 -13.21 6.59
CA TYR A 414 -6.94 -13.56 7.93
C TYR A 414 -6.93 -15.08 8.14
N GLY A 415 -7.11 -15.85 7.05
CA GLY A 415 -6.93 -17.29 7.05
C GLY A 415 -7.84 -17.96 6.04
N TYR A 416 -8.09 -19.24 6.28
CA TYR A 416 -8.98 -20.08 5.50
C TYR A 416 -10.11 -20.67 6.31
N ASP A 417 -11.11 -21.20 5.59
CA ASP A 417 -12.31 -21.85 6.14
C ASP A 417 -13.03 -20.95 7.15
N LEU A 418 -13.05 -19.64 6.85
CA LEU A 418 -13.56 -18.61 7.74
C LEU A 418 -15.03 -18.80 8.13
N TRP A 419 -15.84 -19.45 7.27
CA TRP A 419 -17.24 -19.76 7.57
C TRP A 419 -17.42 -20.62 8.83
N GLU A 420 -16.40 -21.39 9.24
CA GLU A 420 -16.48 -22.19 10.45
C GLU A 420 -16.43 -21.33 11.72
N TRP A 421 -15.86 -20.12 11.64
CA TRP A 421 -15.42 -19.41 12.83
C TRP A 421 -15.62 -17.89 12.84
N VAL A 422 -15.84 -17.22 11.71
CA VAL A 422 -15.88 -15.76 11.59
C VAL A 422 -17.11 -15.30 10.82
N ASP A 423 -17.77 -14.25 11.31
CA ASP A 423 -18.77 -13.51 10.54
C ASP A 423 -18.22 -12.20 9.93
N ALA A 424 -19.04 -11.53 9.12
CA ALA A 424 -18.70 -10.27 8.45
C ALA A 424 -18.27 -9.16 9.42
N LYS A 425 -18.91 -9.07 10.60
CA LYS A 425 -18.66 -8.03 11.59
C LYS A 425 -17.33 -8.28 12.31
N GLU A 426 -17.05 -9.53 12.65
CA GLU A 426 -15.78 -9.94 13.26
C GLU A 426 -14.61 -9.70 12.29
N LEU A 427 -14.79 -10.04 11.01
CA LEU A 427 -13.79 -9.79 9.97
C LEU A 427 -13.54 -8.30 9.74
N ALA A 428 -14.62 -7.49 9.67
CA ALA A 428 -14.50 -6.04 9.57
C ALA A 428 -13.78 -5.44 10.79
N ALA A 429 -14.08 -5.93 12.00
CA ALA A 429 -13.45 -5.44 13.21
C ALA A 429 -11.94 -5.74 13.26
N TRP A 430 -11.49 -6.88 12.74
CA TRP A 430 -10.07 -7.18 12.53
C TRP A 430 -9.45 -6.27 11.47
N TYR A 431 -10.12 -6.13 10.31
CA TYR A 431 -9.63 -5.32 9.19
C TYR A 431 -9.37 -3.86 9.60
N PHE A 432 -10.36 -3.22 10.25
CA PHE A 432 -10.23 -1.84 10.70
C PHE A 432 -9.15 -1.69 11.78
N TYR A 433 -9.10 -2.61 12.74
CA TYR A 433 -8.11 -2.55 13.82
C TYR A 433 -6.69 -2.68 13.26
N MET A 434 -6.44 -3.63 12.35
CA MET A 434 -5.13 -3.76 11.71
C MET A 434 -4.75 -2.48 10.93
N HIS A 435 -5.65 -1.91 10.13
CA HIS A 435 -5.37 -0.69 9.36
C HIS A 435 -5.19 0.55 10.22
N GLU A 436 -5.84 0.63 11.38
CA GLU A 436 -5.61 1.68 12.37
C GLU A 436 -4.17 1.65 12.91
N HIS A 437 -3.59 0.46 13.07
CA HIS A 437 -2.28 0.29 13.73
C HIS A 437 -1.09 0.11 12.77
N LEU A 438 -1.29 -0.33 11.52
CA LEU A 438 -0.20 -0.73 10.59
C LEU A 438 0.73 0.41 10.17
N GLY A 439 0.30 1.67 10.21
CA GLY A 439 1.07 2.86 9.77
C GLY A 439 1.37 2.96 8.27
N TRP A 440 1.42 1.84 7.58
CA TRP A 440 1.56 1.68 6.13
C TRP A 440 0.45 0.78 5.60
N LYS A 441 -0.09 1.11 4.42
CA LYS A 441 -1.21 0.36 3.83
C LYS A 441 -0.72 -0.95 3.22
N HIS A 442 -0.68 -2.02 4.02
CA HIS A 442 -0.52 -3.40 3.55
C HIS A 442 -1.85 -3.95 3.05
N MET A 443 -1.80 -4.87 2.10
CA MET A 443 -3.01 -5.50 1.57
C MET A 443 -3.49 -6.61 2.52
N LEU A 444 -4.69 -6.47 3.05
CA LEU A 444 -5.36 -7.41 3.94
C LEU A 444 -6.62 -7.98 3.29
N SER A 445 -6.87 -9.27 3.49
CA SER A 445 -8.15 -9.91 3.15
C SER A 445 -8.40 -11.18 3.98
N GLY A 446 -9.38 -11.98 3.59
CA GLY A 446 -9.68 -13.31 4.12
C GLY A 446 -10.32 -14.18 3.05
N ARG A 447 -10.02 -15.48 3.07
CA ARG A 447 -10.50 -16.42 2.05
C ARG A 447 -11.96 -16.81 2.28
N VAL A 448 -12.82 -16.61 1.28
CA VAL A 448 -14.20 -17.11 1.28
C VAL A 448 -14.33 -18.49 0.67
N HIS A 449 -15.36 -19.22 1.10
CA HIS A 449 -15.69 -20.54 0.58
C HIS A 449 -16.54 -20.39 -0.69
N GLN A 450 -16.16 -21.06 -1.78
CA GLN A 450 -16.82 -20.90 -3.09
C GLN A 450 -17.61 -22.16 -3.54
N HIS A 451 -17.82 -23.16 -2.69
CA HIS A 451 -18.57 -24.37 -3.09
C HIS A 451 -20.07 -24.08 -3.14
N GLY A 452 -20.55 -23.67 -4.31
CA GLY A 452 -21.98 -23.42 -4.58
C GLY A 452 -22.48 -22.05 -4.11
N THR A 453 -21.60 -21.19 -3.62
CA THR A 453 -21.88 -19.82 -3.20
C THR A 453 -21.53 -18.82 -4.31
N PRO A 454 -22.25 -17.69 -4.40
CA PRO A 454 -21.85 -16.55 -5.22
C PRO A 454 -20.42 -16.08 -4.87
N LEU A 455 -19.78 -15.32 -5.76
CA LEU A 455 -18.44 -14.74 -5.57
C LEU A 455 -18.36 -13.65 -4.48
N ASP A 456 -19.39 -13.55 -3.63
CA ASP A 456 -19.49 -12.50 -2.61
C ASP A 456 -18.43 -12.71 -1.51
N GLN A 457 -17.79 -11.64 -1.07
CA GLN A 457 -16.91 -11.66 0.08
C GLN A 457 -17.71 -11.63 1.39
N TYR A 458 -17.18 -12.20 2.49
CA TYR A 458 -17.78 -11.99 3.82
C TYR A 458 -17.77 -10.51 4.21
N TYR A 459 -16.75 -9.78 3.76
CA TYR A 459 -16.65 -8.33 3.96
C TYR A 459 -16.05 -7.66 2.72
N GLU A 460 -16.85 -6.83 2.04
CA GLU A 460 -16.48 -6.24 0.75
C GLU A 460 -15.49 -5.08 0.81
N GLU A 461 -15.16 -4.52 1.98
CA GLU A 461 -14.19 -3.41 2.03
C GLU A 461 -12.73 -3.87 2.16
N MET A 462 -12.47 -5.18 2.24
CA MET A 462 -11.10 -5.71 2.27
C MET A 462 -10.30 -5.33 1.01
N ASP A 463 -8.97 -5.25 1.13
CA ASP A 463 -8.11 -4.66 0.09
C ASP A 463 -7.99 -5.51 -1.18
N TYR A 464 -8.21 -6.81 -1.07
CA TYR A 464 -8.29 -7.75 -2.18
C TYR A 464 -9.39 -8.78 -1.93
N SER A 465 -9.89 -9.47 -2.95
CA SER A 465 -10.85 -10.57 -2.76
C SER A 465 -10.16 -11.92 -2.75
N GLY A 466 -10.41 -12.75 -1.74
CA GLY A 466 -9.77 -14.05 -1.55
C GLY A 466 -10.77 -15.19 -1.68
N TYR A 467 -10.49 -16.19 -2.52
CA TYR A 467 -11.43 -17.28 -2.84
C TYR A 467 -10.83 -18.67 -2.62
N GLU A 468 -11.67 -19.61 -2.19
CA GLU A 468 -11.40 -21.04 -2.27
C GLU A 468 -11.94 -21.60 -3.58
N SER A 469 -11.07 -21.89 -4.55
CA SER A 469 -11.43 -22.66 -5.74
C SER A 469 -10.68 -23.98 -5.82
N HIS A 470 -11.30 -25.00 -6.41
CA HIS A 470 -10.63 -26.23 -6.81
C HIS A 470 -10.44 -26.23 -8.31
N ARG A 471 -9.19 -26.24 -8.78
CA ARG A 471 -8.86 -26.30 -10.21
C ARG A 471 -9.58 -25.24 -11.06
N PRO A 472 -9.54 -23.94 -10.68
CA PRO A 472 -10.13 -22.91 -11.51
C PRO A 472 -9.59 -23.00 -12.94
N ASP A 473 -10.52 -23.08 -13.88
CA ASP A 473 -10.27 -22.94 -15.30
C ASP A 473 -10.25 -21.46 -15.70
N TYR A 474 -10.04 -21.19 -16.99
CA TYR A 474 -9.99 -19.82 -17.50
C TYR A 474 -11.26 -19.02 -17.18
N GLU A 475 -12.45 -19.61 -17.39
CA GLU A 475 -13.72 -18.93 -17.16
C GLU A 475 -13.98 -18.64 -15.68
N THR A 476 -13.54 -19.53 -14.79
CA THR A 476 -13.57 -19.28 -13.34
C THR A 476 -12.72 -18.04 -12.99
N TYR A 477 -11.53 -17.91 -13.57
CA TYR A 477 -10.69 -16.73 -13.39
C TYR A 477 -11.29 -15.46 -14.00
N VAL A 478 -11.98 -15.55 -15.15
CA VAL A 478 -12.69 -14.42 -15.76
C VAL A 478 -13.79 -13.94 -14.83
N ALA A 479 -14.67 -14.83 -14.38
CA ALA A 479 -15.75 -14.50 -13.46
C ALA A 479 -15.22 -13.85 -12.17
N THR A 480 -14.08 -14.33 -11.67
CA THR A 480 -13.40 -13.79 -10.48
C THR A 480 -12.96 -12.34 -10.64
N ILE A 481 -12.41 -11.95 -11.79
CA ILE A 481 -11.97 -10.56 -12.04
C ILE A 481 -13.16 -9.66 -12.37
N GLU A 482 -14.14 -10.16 -13.12
CA GLU A 482 -15.30 -9.38 -13.55
C GLU A 482 -16.27 -9.09 -12.39
N HIS A 483 -16.27 -9.91 -11.35
CA HIS A 483 -17.10 -9.70 -10.16
C HIS A 483 -16.72 -8.42 -9.39
N LEU A 484 -15.40 -8.15 -9.23
CA LEU A 484 -14.89 -6.98 -8.52
C LEU A 484 -13.80 -6.26 -9.34
N PRO A 485 -14.17 -5.55 -10.43
CA PRO A 485 -13.20 -5.03 -11.40
C PRO A 485 -12.26 -3.96 -10.86
N GLU A 486 -12.61 -3.33 -9.73
CA GLU A 486 -11.82 -2.29 -9.07
C GLU A 486 -10.90 -2.84 -7.96
N LYS A 487 -10.90 -4.15 -7.72
CA LYS A 487 -10.18 -4.82 -6.63
C LYS A 487 -9.42 -6.05 -7.14
N PRO A 488 -8.15 -6.25 -6.75
CA PRO A 488 -7.42 -7.43 -7.20
C PRO A 488 -7.96 -8.71 -6.54
N SER A 489 -7.86 -9.82 -7.27
CA SER A 489 -8.36 -11.12 -6.81
C SER A 489 -7.24 -12.11 -6.53
N PHE A 490 -7.50 -13.00 -5.59
CA PHE A 490 -6.62 -14.08 -5.17
C PHE A 490 -7.43 -15.38 -5.09
N GLN A 491 -7.09 -16.37 -5.91
CA GLN A 491 -7.44 -17.75 -5.63
C GLN A 491 -6.54 -18.28 -4.50
N GLU A 492 -6.99 -18.04 -3.29
CA GLU A 492 -6.24 -18.24 -2.05
C GLU A 492 -6.34 -19.69 -1.56
N ASP A 493 -6.86 -20.65 -2.35
CA ASP A 493 -6.61 -22.07 -2.08
C ASP A 493 -5.24 -22.52 -2.56
N ARG A 494 -4.78 -23.65 -2.02
CA ARG A 494 -3.49 -24.26 -2.35
C ARG A 494 -3.65 -25.25 -3.50
N PHE A 495 -3.15 -24.89 -4.67
CA PHE A 495 -3.12 -25.75 -5.87
C PHE A 495 -1.96 -26.73 -5.80
N ARG A 496 -2.29 -27.95 -5.36
CA ARG A 496 -1.33 -28.97 -4.96
C ARG A 496 -1.21 -30.07 -6.01
N ILE A 497 0.01 -30.49 -6.30
CA ILE A 497 0.29 -31.76 -6.98
C ILE A 497 0.57 -32.81 -5.92
N ARG A 498 -0.25 -33.84 -5.86
CA ARG A 498 -0.25 -34.87 -4.81
C ARG A 498 -0.61 -36.24 -5.38
N ARG A 499 -0.30 -37.30 -4.63
CA ARG A 499 -0.67 -38.70 -4.93
C ARG A 499 -1.69 -39.25 -3.93
N PHE A 500 -2.67 -38.44 -3.52
CA PHE A 500 -3.71 -38.84 -2.57
C PHE A 500 -5.06 -38.93 -3.29
N GLN A 501 -5.62 -40.13 -3.37
CA GLN A 501 -6.89 -40.36 -4.08
C GLN A 501 -8.06 -39.56 -3.49
N GLN A 502 -8.03 -39.30 -2.17
CA GLN A 502 -9.06 -38.53 -1.47
C GLN A 502 -9.24 -37.11 -2.02
N TYR A 503 -8.19 -36.51 -2.58
CA TYR A 503 -8.23 -35.11 -3.04
C TYR A 503 -8.06 -34.98 -4.56
N HIS A 504 -8.27 -36.06 -5.30
CA HIS A 504 -8.06 -36.11 -6.74
C HIS A 504 -8.92 -35.12 -7.53
N GLU A 505 -9.99 -34.56 -6.96
CA GLU A 505 -10.83 -33.53 -7.58
C GLU A 505 -10.31 -32.11 -7.33
N LYS A 506 -9.44 -31.92 -6.32
CA LYS A 506 -8.80 -30.65 -5.96
C LYS A 506 -7.40 -30.51 -6.55
N ASP A 507 -6.70 -31.63 -6.71
CA ASP A 507 -5.25 -31.65 -6.96
C ASP A 507 -4.89 -31.33 -8.41
N TYR A 508 -3.92 -30.46 -8.61
CA TYR A 508 -3.37 -30.18 -9.93
C TYR A 508 -2.45 -31.31 -10.41
N ASN A 509 -2.27 -31.40 -11.72
CA ASN A 509 -1.11 -32.04 -12.32
C ASN A 509 -0.12 -30.96 -12.84
N LEU A 510 1.03 -31.39 -13.38
CA LEU A 510 2.06 -30.46 -13.88
C LEU A 510 1.56 -29.58 -15.04
N GLU A 511 0.73 -30.13 -15.93
CA GLU A 511 0.18 -29.40 -17.06
C GLU A 511 -0.85 -28.37 -16.62
N MET A 512 -1.75 -28.74 -15.70
CA MET A 512 -2.69 -27.82 -15.10
C MET A 512 -1.98 -26.69 -14.36
N THR A 513 -0.84 -26.95 -13.71
CA THR A 513 -0.07 -25.90 -13.03
C THR A 513 0.42 -24.88 -14.06
N ARG A 514 1.02 -25.37 -15.14
CA ARG A 514 1.50 -24.52 -16.24
C ARG A 514 0.35 -23.71 -16.85
N ARG A 515 -0.75 -24.35 -17.25
CA ARG A 515 -1.91 -23.66 -17.83
C ARG A 515 -2.55 -22.68 -16.85
N GLY A 516 -2.67 -23.03 -15.57
CA GLY A 516 -3.20 -22.15 -14.53
C GLY A 516 -2.39 -20.87 -14.34
N LEU A 517 -1.05 -20.94 -14.43
CA LEU A 517 -0.19 -19.75 -14.46
C LEU A 517 -0.59 -18.83 -15.63
N TRP A 518 -0.67 -19.39 -16.85
CA TRP A 518 -1.07 -18.64 -18.04
C TRP A 518 -2.48 -18.09 -17.95
N TYR A 519 -3.47 -18.88 -17.53
CA TYR A 519 -4.85 -18.44 -17.35
C TYR A 519 -4.95 -17.25 -16.40
N SER A 520 -4.35 -17.36 -15.21
CA SER A 520 -4.40 -16.31 -14.21
C SER A 520 -3.79 -14.98 -14.70
N ALA A 521 -2.75 -15.03 -15.54
CA ALA A 521 -2.19 -13.86 -16.18
C ALA A 521 -3.09 -13.34 -17.32
N MET A 522 -3.53 -14.22 -18.22
CA MET A 522 -4.30 -13.90 -19.43
C MET A 522 -5.71 -13.38 -19.16
N VAL A 523 -6.29 -13.65 -17.98
CA VAL A 523 -7.56 -13.00 -17.57
C VAL A 523 -7.38 -11.58 -17.07
N GLY A 524 -6.15 -11.18 -16.73
CA GLY A 524 -5.88 -9.86 -16.17
C GLY A 524 -5.19 -9.84 -14.81
N GLY A 525 -4.74 -10.98 -14.28
CA GLY A 525 -3.79 -11.06 -13.16
C GLY A 525 -4.37 -11.50 -11.82
N VAL A 526 -4.84 -12.74 -11.70
CA VAL A 526 -5.30 -13.33 -10.43
C VAL A 526 -4.14 -13.99 -9.67
N ALA A 527 -4.03 -13.73 -8.37
CA ALA A 527 -3.00 -14.34 -7.53
C ALA A 527 -3.31 -15.81 -7.19
N ASN A 528 -2.28 -16.65 -6.98
CA ASN A 528 -2.44 -18.08 -6.64
C ASN A 528 -1.36 -18.60 -5.68
N ILE A 529 -1.65 -19.73 -5.02
CA ILE A 529 -0.70 -20.51 -4.20
C ILE A 529 -0.48 -21.90 -4.81
N TRP A 530 0.77 -22.25 -5.09
CA TRP A 530 1.15 -23.50 -5.77
C TRP A 530 2.00 -24.41 -4.89
N GLY A 531 1.81 -25.73 -4.96
CA GLY A 531 2.70 -26.69 -4.29
C GLY A 531 2.88 -27.99 -5.05
N ASN A 532 4.13 -28.40 -5.26
CA ASN A 532 4.46 -29.77 -5.63
C ASN A 532 4.75 -30.57 -4.36
N LEU A 533 3.84 -31.46 -3.98
CA LEU A 533 3.96 -32.28 -2.77
C LEU A 533 4.39 -33.72 -3.08
N ILE A 534 5.00 -33.93 -4.24
CA ILE A 534 5.64 -35.19 -4.61
C ILE A 534 7.16 -35.04 -4.45
N ASP A 535 7.74 -35.86 -3.58
CA ASP A 535 9.18 -35.91 -3.37
C ASP A 535 9.87 -36.42 -4.65
N PRO A 536 10.79 -35.64 -5.24
CA PRO A 536 11.49 -36.04 -6.46
C PRO A 536 12.43 -37.24 -6.27
N LYS A 537 12.89 -37.51 -5.04
CA LYS A 537 13.82 -38.62 -4.76
C LYS A 537 13.10 -39.94 -4.63
N THR A 538 11.98 -39.95 -3.90
CA THR A 538 11.25 -41.18 -3.56
C THR A 538 10.02 -41.40 -4.44
N GLY A 539 9.51 -40.35 -5.08
CA GLY A 539 8.20 -40.35 -5.73
C GLY A 539 7.03 -40.42 -4.74
N GLY A 540 7.30 -40.38 -3.43
CA GLY A 540 6.30 -40.35 -2.36
C GLY A 540 5.57 -39.01 -2.32
N GLY A 541 4.30 -39.03 -1.93
CA GLY A 541 3.49 -37.82 -1.76
C GLY A 541 3.33 -37.43 -0.29
N GLN A 542 3.22 -36.14 -0.01
CA GLN A 542 2.75 -35.62 1.28
C GLN A 542 1.41 -34.89 1.15
N SER A 543 0.55 -34.97 2.17
CA SER A 543 -0.80 -34.41 2.11
C SER A 543 -0.82 -32.88 2.30
N GLY A 544 0.22 -32.33 2.93
CA GLY A 544 0.48 -30.91 3.14
C GLY A 544 1.97 -30.66 3.41
N GLY A 545 2.32 -29.41 3.72
CA GLY A 545 3.71 -29.00 4.01
C GLY A 545 4.35 -28.21 2.88
N MET A 546 5.68 -28.15 2.89
CA MET A 546 6.50 -27.39 1.94
C MET A 546 6.47 -27.98 0.53
N SER A 547 6.52 -27.14 -0.50
CA SER A 547 6.70 -27.63 -1.87
C SER A 547 8.09 -28.26 -2.03
N PHE A 548 8.14 -29.40 -2.69
CA PHE A 548 9.37 -29.89 -3.33
C PHE A 548 9.63 -29.09 -4.62
N PRO A 549 10.87 -29.14 -5.15
CA PRO A 549 11.15 -28.60 -6.46
C PRO A 549 10.22 -29.20 -7.52
N TYR A 550 9.73 -28.39 -8.45
CA TYR A 550 8.95 -28.87 -9.59
C TYR A 550 9.87 -29.64 -10.54
N PRO A 551 9.42 -30.77 -11.10
CA PRO A 551 10.23 -31.58 -12.02
C PRO A 551 10.45 -30.91 -13.39
N LYS A 552 9.63 -29.91 -13.74
CA LYS A 552 9.74 -29.11 -14.97
C LYS A 552 9.83 -27.62 -14.64
N PRO A 553 10.90 -27.17 -13.96
CA PRO A 553 11.02 -25.78 -13.51
C PRO A 553 11.01 -24.79 -14.67
N GLU A 554 11.44 -25.20 -15.86
CA GLU A 554 11.44 -24.41 -17.08
C GLU A 554 10.04 -23.97 -17.51
N TRP A 555 8.99 -24.75 -17.22
CA TRP A 555 7.61 -24.37 -17.55
C TRP A 555 7.14 -23.13 -16.79
N ILE A 556 7.51 -23.04 -15.51
CA ILE A 556 7.18 -21.92 -14.63
C ILE A 556 8.09 -20.73 -14.99
N ARG A 557 9.36 -21.02 -15.27
CA ARG A 557 10.36 -19.99 -15.56
C ARG A 557 10.07 -19.29 -16.87
N THR A 558 9.65 -20.03 -17.90
CA THR A 558 9.24 -19.49 -19.19
C THR A 558 8.04 -18.55 -19.07
N HIS A 559 7.05 -18.89 -18.24
CA HIS A 559 5.94 -17.97 -17.91
C HIS A 559 6.46 -16.68 -17.26
N ALA A 560 7.32 -16.79 -16.24
CA ALA A 560 7.85 -15.65 -15.52
C ALA A 560 8.72 -14.73 -16.39
N ASP A 561 9.60 -15.30 -17.22
CA ASP A 561 10.45 -14.56 -18.15
C ASP A 561 9.63 -13.87 -19.24
N PHE A 562 8.59 -14.53 -19.76
CA PHE A 562 7.72 -13.95 -20.78
C PHE A 562 6.99 -12.72 -20.27
N PHE A 563 6.39 -12.79 -19.08
CA PHE A 563 5.57 -11.69 -18.54
C PHE A 563 6.36 -10.57 -17.87
N ARG A 564 7.67 -10.74 -17.57
CA ARG A 564 8.49 -9.78 -16.81
C ARG A 564 8.31 -8.32 -17.26
N ASN A 565 8.19 -8.07 -18.57
CA ASN A 565 7.96 -6.73 -19.14
C ASN A 565 6.71 -6.66 -20.02
N ARG A 566 5.91 -7.74 -20.07
CA ARG A 566 4.78 -7.87 -21.00
C ARG A 566 3.42 -7.77 -20.34
N PHE A 567 3.34 -7.94 -19.03
CA PHE A 567 2.10 -7.68 -18.29
C PHE A 567 2.02 -6.20 -17.92
N GLN A 568 1.17 -5.44 -18.62
CA GLN A 568 1.09 -4.00 -18.46
C GLN A 568 -0.18 -3.55 -17.73
N ARG A 569 -0.09 -2.37 -17.09
CA ARG A 569 -1.13 -1.81 -16.20
C ARG A 569 -2.50 -1.69 -16.86
N HIS A 570 -2.51 -1.34 -18.14
CA HIS A 570 -3.73 -1.05 -18.90
C HIS A 570 -4.11 -2.16 -19.88
N MET A 571 -3.54 -3.36 -19.72
CA MET A 571 -3.92 -4.51 -20.51
C MET A 571 -5.26 -5.09 -20.07
N THR A 572 -6.15 -5.30 -21.03
CA THR A 572 -7.48 -5.90 -20.88
C THR A 572 -7.61 -7.15 -21.75
N ARG A 573 -8.50 -8.06 -21.35
CA ARG A 573 -8.85 -9.26 -22.11
C ARG A 573 -9.50 -8.87 -23.45
N ALA A 574 -9.16 -9.59 -24.52
CA ALA A 574 -9.62 -9.33 -25.89
C ALA A 574 -9.68 -10.62 -26.73
N ASN A 575 -10.28 -11.69 -26.18
CA ASN A 575 -10.24 -13.03 -26.78
C ASN A 575 -10.92 -13.10 -28.16
N GLU A 576 -11.80 -12.15 -28.49
CA GLU A 576 -12.39 -11.99 -29.83
C GLU A 576 -11.34 -11.85 -30.94
N LEU A 577 -10.16 -11.34 -30.61
CA LEU A 577 -9.05 -11.14 -31.55
C LEU A 577 -8.27 -12.42 -31.87
N THR A 578 -8.68 -13.58 -31.34
CA THR A 578 -7.93 -14.82 -31.56
C THR A 578 -8.82 -16.05 -31.50
N ASP A 579 -8.25 -17.21 -31.76
CA ASP A 579 -8.86 -18.53 -31.50
C ASP A 579 -8.25 -19.20 -30.24
N GLY A 580 -7.67 -18.37 -29.37
CA GLY A 580 -7.18 -18.71 -28.03
C GLY A 580 -7.50 -17.58 -27.03
N TYR A 581 -6.49 -17.12 -26.31
CA TYR A 581 -6.60 -16.04 -25.32
C TYR A 581 -5.80 -14.83 -25.74
N CYS A 582 -6.29 -13.62 -25.44
CA CYS A 582 -5.60 -12.39 -25.77
C CYS A 582 -5.70 -11.35 -24.63
N LEU A 583 -4.58 -10.70 -24.35
CA LEU A 583 -4.50 -9.42 -23.64
C LEU A 583 -4.05 -8.34 -24.62
N LYS A 584 -4.70 -7.18 -24.58
CA LYS A 584 -4.29 -6.01 -25.35
C LYS A 584 -4.25 -4.75 -24.52
N THR A 585 -3.40 -3.82 -24.92
CA THR A 585 -3.38 -2.45 -24.39
C THR A 585 -4.48 -1.60 -25.01
N MET A 586 -4.96 -0.58 -24.29
CA MET A 586 -6.02 0.31 -24.78
C MET A 586 -5.68 1.05 -26.09
N ASN A 587 -4.39 1.29 -26.35
CA ASN A 587 -3.95 1.93 -27.59
C ASN A 587 -3.75 0.93 -28.74
N ASN A 588 -4.00 -0.38 -28.54
CA ASN A 588 -3.77 -1.46 -29.50
C ASN A 588 -2.30 -1.59 -29.97
N TRP A 589 -1.31 -1.11 -29.22
CA TRP A 589 0.10 -1.23 -29.63
C TRP A 589 0.76 -2.52 -29.16
N HIS A 590 0.31 -3.03 -28.01
CA HIS A 590 0.85 -4.24 -27.41
C HIS A 590 -0.25 -5.27 -27.25
N HIS A 591 0.00 -6.46 -27.79
CA HIS A 591 -0.84 -7.63 -27.62
C HIS A 591 -0.02 -8.80 -27.10
N VAL A 592 -0.65 -9.63 -26.28
CA VAL A 592 -0.16 -10.93 -25.86
C VAL A 592 -1.24 -11.95 -26.22
N PHE A 593 -0.85 -12.99 -26.93
CA PHE A 593 -1.71 -14.11 -27.30
C PHE A 593 -1.19 -15.38 -26.65
N TYR A 594 -2.11 -16.28 -26.29
CA TYR A 594 -1.78 -17.60 -25.77
C TYR A 594 -2.77 -18.63 -26.33
N LYS A 595 -2.27 -19.81 -26.73
CA LYS A 595 -3.12 -20.92 -27.18
C LYS A 595 -2.50 -22.27 -26.81
N GLU A 596 -3.34 -23.19 -26.40
CA GLU A 596 -2.95 -24.52 -25.93
C GLU A 596 -3.00 -25.56 -27.06
N ASP A 597 -2.12 -26.56 -27.00
CA ASP A 597 -2.08 -27.69 -27.93
C ASP A 597 -2.29 -27.32 -29.42
N ALA A 598 -1.65 -26.24 -29.85
CA ALA A 598 -1.84 -25.64 -31.15
C ALA A 598 -0.59 -25.77 -32.03
N PHE A 599 -0.80 -25.97 -33.33
CA PHE A 599 0.21 -25.80 -34.38
C PHE A 599 0.02 -24.48 -35.15
N SER A 600 -1.02 -23.70 -34.82
CA SER A 600 -1.27 -22.39 -35.40
C SER A 600 -2.16 -21.54 -34.48
N ILE A 601 -2.01 -20.21 -34.56
CA ILE A 601 -2.83 -19.25 -33.82
C ILE A 601 -3.38 -18.21 -34.81
N ARG A 602 -4.69 -17.96 -34.76
CA ARG A 602 -5.33 -16.83 -35.46
C ARG A 602 -5.12 -15.56 -34.64
N LEU A 603 -4.64 -14.50 -35.27
CA LEU A 603 -4.43 -13.19 -34.67
C LEU A 603 -5.15 -12.15 -35.52
N ASP A 604 -6.14 -11.48 -34.94
CA ASP A 604 -6.78 -10.31 -35.52
C ASP A 604 -6.05 -9.05 -35.07
N LEU A 605 -5.21 -8.52 -35.95
CA LEU A 605 -4.46 -7.29 -35.72
C LEU A 605 -5.01 -6.14 -36.56
N SER A 606 -6.23 -6.24 -37.11
CA SER A 606 -6.79 -5.23 -38.02
C SER A 606 -6.93 -3.83 -37.39
N GLU A 607 -6.98 -3.73 -36.06
CA GLU A 607 -7.08 -2.46 -35.33
C GLU A 607 -5.73 -1.81 -34.97
N ILE A 608 -4.58 -2.43 -35.30
CA ILE A 608 -3.27 -1.81 -35.06
C ILE A 608 -2.94 -0.81 -36.18
N LEU A 609 -2.25 0.29 -35.85
CA LEU A 609 -2.01 1.39 -36.80
C LEU A 609 -1.01 1.04 -37.92
N SER A 610 -0.06 0.15 -37.64
CA SER A 610 1.02 -0.21 -38.55
C SER A 610 1.57 -1.58 -38.18
N ALA A 611 2.37 -2.18 -39.07
CA ALA A 611 3.04 -3.42 -38.77
C ALA A 611 3.88 -3.33 -37.47
N GLN A 612 3.84 -4.37 -36.65
CA GLN A 612 4.50 -4.43 -35.34
C GLN A 612 5.42 -5.65 -35.24
N PRO A 613 6.56 -5.57 -34.53
CA PRO A 613 7.41 -6.73 -34.30
C PRO A 613 6.68 -7.78 -33.46
N ALA A 614 6.96 -9.05 -33.69
CA ALA A 614 6.37 -10.14 -32.91
C ALA A 614 7.37 -11.24 -32.61
N VAL A 615 7.22 -11.83 -31.41
CA VAL A 615 8.01 -12.99 -30.96
C VAL A 615 7.08 -14.06 -30.42
N ALA A 616 7.41 -15.32 -30.64
CA ALA A 616 6.70 -16.47 -30.10
C ALA A 616 7.58 -17.24 -29.10
N ILE A 617 6.97 -17.91 -28.13
CA ILE A 617 7.65 -18.86 -27.24
C ILE A 617 6.86 -20.17 -27.12
N ASP A 618 7.58 -21.29 -27.01
CA ASP A 618 6.99 -22.58 -26.66
C ASP A 618 6.90 -22.70 -25.14
N CYS A 619 5.69 -22.68 -24.60
CA CYS A 619 5.45 -22.68 -23.16
C CYS A 619 5.79 -24.02 -22.50
N LYS A 620 6.03 -25.10 -23.27
CA LYS A 620 6.47 -26.41 -22.79
C LYS A 620 8.01 -26.55 -22.79
N LYS A 621 8.76 -25.50 -23.13
CA LYS A 621 10.23 -25.48 -23.19
C LYS A 621 10.84 -24.39 -22.32
N ALA A 622 12.18 -24.43 -22.19
CA ALA A 622 12.95 -23.32 -21.66
C ALA A 622 12.75 -22.07 -22.52
N TYR A 623 12.82 -20.90 -21.88
CA TYR A 623 12.53 -19.62 -22.50
C TYR A 623 13.47 -19.35 -23.67
N GLU A 624 12.90 -19.26 -24.86
CA GLU A 624 13.60 -18.96 -26.10
C GLU A 624 12.60 -18.26 -27.03
N GLU A 625 12.89 -17.00 -27.38
CA GLU A 625 12.07 -16.22 -28.31
C GLU A 625 12.35 -16.65 -29.74
N ILE A 626 11.28 -16.95 -30.46
CA ILE A 626 11.28 -17.21 -31.90
C ILE A 626 10.80 -15.92 -32.58
N GLU A 627 11.70 -15.28 -33.32
CA GLU A 627 11.38 -14.08 -34.10
C GLU A 627 10.35 -14.42 -35.19
N LEU A 628 9.21 -13.74 -35.18
CA LEU A 628 8.21 -13.82 -36.24
C LEU A 628 8.34 -12.67 -37.26
N GLY A 629 9.31 -11.78 -37.05
CA GLY A 629 9.46 -10.57 -37.84
C GLY A 629 8.39 -9.53 -37.49
N THR A 630 7.90 -8.80 -38.49
CA THR A 630 6.82 -7.82 -38.34
C THR A 630 5.50 -8.38 -38.84
N LEU A 631 4.45 -8.28 -38.03
CA LEU A 631 3.10 -8.69 -38.39
C LEU A 631 2.29 -7.48 -38.87
N ASN A 632 1.57 -7.65 -39.98
CA ASN A 632 0.75 -6.61 -40.59
C ASN A 632 -0.53 -6.32 -39.80
N PRO A 633 -1.15 -5.14 -40.00
CA PRO A 633 -2.44 -4.78 -39.41
C PRO A 633 -3.61 -5.50 -40.10
N GLU A 634 -3.65 -6.82 -39.98
CA GLU A 634 -4.64 -7.68 -40.62
C GLU A 634 -4.98 -8.89 -39.76
N ASN A 635 -6.09 -9.56 -40.10
CA ASN A 635 -6.44 -10.85 -39.54
C ASN A 635 -5.64 -11.94 -40.25
N GLN A 636 -4.77 -12.64 -39.52
CA GLN A 636 -3.81 -13.59 -40.07
C GLN A 636 -3.65 -14.82 -39.17
N VAL A 637 -3.12 -15.89 -39.77
CA VAL A 637 -2.85 -17.14 -39.05
C VAL A 637 -1.35 -17.37 -39.02
N ILE A 638 -0.80 -17.48 -37.82
CA ILE A 638 0.61 -17.80 -37.60
C ILE A 638 0.75 -19.31 -37.46
N ASN A 639 1.51 -19.93 -38.38
CA ASN A 639 1.87 -21.34 -38.31
C ASN A 639 3.08 -21.53 -37.38
N LEU A 640 3.00 -22.52 -36.51
CA LEU A 640 4.00 -22.80 -35.48
C LEU A 640 4.73 -24.12 -35.78
N PRO A 641 5.99 -24.27 -35.33
CA PRO A 641 6.83 -25.42 -35.74
C PRO A 641 6.32 -26.80 -35.33
N ARG A 642 5.43 -26.87 -34.33
CA ARG A 642 4.83 -28.12 -33.80
C ARG A 642 3.59 -27.81 -32.97
N ILE A 643 2.82 -28.85 -32.68
CA ILE A 643 1.78 -28.82 -31.64
C ILE A 643 2.45 -28.61 -30.28
N SER A 644 2.14 -27.48 -29.63
CA SER A 644 2.53 -27.17 -28.25
C SER A 644 1.57 -26.13 -27.68
N ASP A 645 1.83 -25.63 -26.48
CA ASP A 645 1.20 -24.39 -26.03
C ASP A 645 2.13 -23.23 -26.36
N TRP A 646 1.58 -22.21 -27.00
CA TRP A 646 2.34 -21.13 -27.58
C TRP A 646 1.84 -19.80 -27.07
N ALA A 647 2.77 -18.90 -26.77
CA ALA A 647 2.48 -17.51 -26.50
C ALA A 647 3.15 -16.63 -27.54
N ILE A 648 2.46 -15.59 -28.01
CA ILE A 648 2.97 -14.62 -28.98
C ILE A 648 2.83 -13.23 -28.36
N ALA A 649 3.90 -12.46 -28.37
CA ALA A 649 3.86 -11.04 -28.02
C ALA A 649 4.01 -10.21 -29.30
N VAL A 650 3.13 -9.24 -29.50
CA VAL A 650 3.14 -8.31 -30.64
C VAL A 650 3.31 -6.89 -30.11
N GLY A 651 4.26 -6.15 -30.67
CA GLY A 651 4.63 -4.79 -30.28
C GLY A 651 5.98 -4.69 -29.56
N THR A 652 6.51 -3.47 -29.45
CA THR A 652 7.78 -3.21 -28.75
C THR A 652 7.55 -3.00 -27.26
N PHE A 653 7.84 -4.01 -26.46
CA PHE A 653 7.80 -3.90 -25.00
C PHE A 653 9.11 -3.28 -24.50
N GLU A 654 9.03 -2.22 -23.68
CA GLU A 654 10.22 -1.64 -23.09
C GLU A 654 10.96 -2.69 -22.25
N ASN A 655 12.20 -2.99 -22.64
CA ASN A 655 13.09 -3.73 -21.77
C ASN A 655 13.51 -2.81 -20.64
N VAL A 656 13.07 -3.09 -19.40
CA VAL A 656 13.48 -2.37 -18.18
C VAL A 656 14.98 -2.57 -17.85
N ARG A 657 15.81 -2.98 -18.82
CA ARG A 657 17.25 -2.67 -18.80
C ARG A 657 17.44 -1.21 -19.22
N VAL A 658 16.88 -0.27 -18.48
CA VAL A 658 17.14 1.15 -18.68
C VAL A 658 18.57 1.43 -18.23
N LYS A 659 19.44 1.65 -19.22
CA LYS A 659 20.64 2.47 -19.06
C LYS A 659 20.18 3.82 -18.52
N TYR A 660 20.62 4.19 -17.32
CA TYR A 660 20.56 5.57 -16.89
C TYR A 660 21.60 6.36 -17.68
N GLU A 661 21.14 7.24 -18.58
CA GLU A 661 21.92 8.42 -18.93
C GLU A 661 21.99 9.36 -17.73
N ARG A 662 23.11 10.09 -17.67
CA ARG A 662 23.82 10.59 -16.48
C ARG A 662 23.14 11.72 -15.73
#